data_AF-A0A7J4T6V3-F1
#
_entry.id   AF-A0A7J4T6V3-F1
#
_cell.length_a   1.000
_cell.length_b   1.000
_cell.length_c   1.000
_cell.angle_alpha   90.00
_cell.angle_beta   90.00
_cell.angle_gamma   90.00
#
_symmetry.space_group_name_H-M   'P 1'
#
loop_
_entity.id
_entity.type
_entity.pdbx_description
1 polymer ?
#
loop_
_entity_poly.entity_id
_entity_poly.type
_entity_poly.pdbx_seq_one_letter_code
_entity_poly.pdbx_strand_id
1 'polypeptide(L)'
;MVLQFMPGIGQKISQKLTQHFGSEHLALMALKKGDFKQLTDVEGISEQKAADLIDAAKDANTFLATKEAVRLHKSIMQHIAAYANNNVTKENLMKLQPAKDLVKSRQNFIKKTMNTDLEINGLKKLNKVKTRFKRVVVSSMEIRSLEPYCRIIKPESGETWQDYTVFKEVTWVGDGGPLEPPSGWIVVPETASETEILPEFTLEWFQINEKLLRKIDELTEQDELKSEIAKIQVEGLTSYLDQLKDDEKITQLKNIKDQLWTMAKKLETDMQKEVDEAMSDVNLRLDGSDMLRALQDTSTLQRKLKQQTSTAISKAVENAKTVFNSFLSPSGMHCPDQAFSSTWPTKISRQIMDQMDQDLEQLIHSLLAQKRTKLSKQLAPIKQKCELAWENLIQLDMWLTVGKWARENDATMPKITSSGFHIQNGRHLLIGEKPDPISYGMGESASKEDCQEVTLLTGANSGGKTTLLEMIAHHFILAHMGFPVPAKNAKIGHIESLHVLAKAGGTQSAGALEQTLMQLAEVVSSPTAKLILADELEAITEPGAGAKIIAGMLEAANKHEHTCMLLVTHLAKDIMDATELDLRVDGIEAKGLNQNLELIVDRNPRRNYLARSTPELIVKRLVQRASGSSQEVFNSILERF
;
A
#
# COMPACT_ATOMS: atom_id res chain seq x y z
N MET A 1 9.84 6.85 24.02
CA MET A 1 8.99 5.79 23.40
C MET A 1 8.42 4.92 24.50
N VAL A 2 7.33 4.18 24.24
CA VAL A 2 6.62 3.33 25.20
C VAL A 2 6.67 1.91 24.66
N LEU A 3 7.06 0.95 25.49
CA LEU A 3 7.37 -0.43 25.11
C LEU A 3 6.20 -1.08 24.38
N GLN A 4 4.98 -0.92 24.90
CA GLN A 4 3.76 -1.56 24.36
C GLN A 4 3.36 -1.12 22.94
N PHE A 5 3.98 -0.06 22.40
CA PHE A 5 3.71 0.43 21.05
C PHE A 5 4.84 0.11 20.07
N MET A 6 5.92 -0.54 20.53
CA MET A 6 6.91 -1.10 19.61
C MET A 6 6.33 -2.32 18.90
N PRO A 7 6.61 -2.47 17.59
CA PRO A 7 6.23 -3.65 16.82
C PRO A 7 6.65 -4.93 17.55
N GLY A 8 5.69 -5.83 17.79
CA GLY A 8 5.96 -7.11 18.43
C GLY A 8 5.98 -7.12 19.97
N ILE A 9 5.76 -5.99 20.65
CA ILE A 9 5.60 -5.92 22.12
C ILE A 9 4.13 -5.70 22.48
N GLY A 10 3.43 -6.78 22.82
CA GLY A 10 2.09 -6.69 23.42
C GLY A 10 2.14 -6.34 24.90
N GLN A 11 0.98 -6.06 25.50
CA GLN A 11 0.83 -5.68 26.91
C GLN A 11 1.53 -6.65 27.88
N LYS A 12 1.46 -7.97 27.62
CA LYS A 12 2.13 -9.01 28.41
C LYS A 12 3.67 -8.92 28.34
N ILE A 13 4.23 -8.69 27.16
CA ILE A 13 5.68 -8.58 26.96
C ILE A 13 6.18 -7.27 27.59
N SER A 14 5.43 -6.18 27.41
CA SER A 14 5.72 -4.88 28.03
C SER A 14 5.79 -4.97 29.56
N GLN A 15 4.84 -5.66 30.20
CA GLN A 15 4.82 -5.87 31.64
C GLN A 15 6.02 -6.69 32.11
N LYS A 16 6.35 -7.79 31.41
CA LYS A 16 7.50 -8.64 31.75
C LYS A 16 8.83 -7.90 31.63
N LEU A 17 9.01 -7.14 30.55
CA LEU A 17 10.18 -6.29 30.36
C LEU A 17 10.27 -5.22 31.46
N THR A 18 9.16 -4.54 31.76
CA THR A 18 9.13 -3.53 32.83
C THR A 18 9.45 -4.12 34.20
N GLN A 19 8.96 -5.34 34.48
CA GLN A 19 9.21 -6.04 35.73
C GLN A 19 10.66 -6.52 35.86
N HIS A 20 11.25 -7.02 34.78
CA HIS A 20 12.64 -7.50 34.77
C HIS A 20 13.65 -6.36 34.89
N PHE A 21 13.45 -5.28 34.15
CA PHE A 21 14.37 -4.13 34.12
C PHE A 21 14.01 -3.05 35.16
N GLY A 22 12.97 -3.26 35.96
CA GLY A 22 12.51 -2.33 37.01
C GLY A 22 11.69 -1.13 36.51
N SER A 23 11.84 -0.71 35.26
CA SER A 23 11.01 0.35 34.66
C SER A 23 10.84 0.17 33.15
N GLU A 24 9.80 0.81 32.61
CA GLU A 24 9.51 0.80 31.17
C GLU A 24 10.65 1.48 30.38
N HIS A 25 11.30 2.48 30.98
CA HIS A 25 12.42 3.20 30.40
C HIS A 25 13.69 2.34 30.30
N LEU A 26 14.05 1.63 31.39
CA LEU A 26 15.25 0.80 31.45
C LEU A 26 15.18 -0.37 30.47
N ALA A 27 14.01 -1.00 30.33
CA ALA A 27 13.78 -2.01 29.31
C ALA A 27 13.92 -1.47 27.88
N LEU A 28 13.46 -0.25 27.62
CA LEU A 28 13.64 0.43 26.33
C LEU A 28 15.10 0.78 26.04
N MET A 29 15.86 1.19 27.06
CA MET A 29 17.30 1.41 26.95
C MET A 29 18.03 0.11 26.64
N ALA A 30 17.69 -1.00 27.30
CA ALA A 30 18.29 -2.31 27.04
C ALA A 30 18.05 -2.77 25.59
N LEU A 31 16.81 -2.61 25.09
CA LEU A 31 16.46 -2.88 23.70
C LEU A 31 17.26 -2.02 22.71
N LYS A 32 17.40 -0.71 22.97
CA LYS A 32 18.17 0.20 22.12
C LYS A 32 19.67 -0.04 22.14
N LYS A 33 20.23 -0.38 23.31
CA LYS A 33 21.64 -0.75 23.45
C LYS A 33 21.95 -2.11 22.81
N GLY A 34 20.92 -2.86 22.42
CA GLY A 34 21.07 -4.21 21.89
C GLY A 34 21.59 -5.18 22.94
N ASP A 35 21.17 -5.02 24.20
CA ASP A 35 21.60 -5.86 25.32
C ASP A 35 20.91 -7.23 25.28
N PHE A 36 21.30 -8.00 24.27
CA PHE A 36 20.67 -9.26 23.88
C PHE A 36 20.58 -10.25 25.04
N LYS A 37 21.63 -10.32 25.86
CA LYS A 37 21.74 -11.27 26.97
C LYS A 37 20.70 -11.00 28.06
N GLN A 38 20.52 -9.74 28.46
CA GLN A 38 19.51 -9.38 29.46
C GLN A 38 18.08 -9.56 28.92
N LEU A 39 17.88 -9.43 27.61
CA LEU A 39 16.56 -9.60 26.99
C LEU A 39 16.13 -11.06 26.88
N THR A 40 17.08 -11.99 26.68
CA THR A 40 16.82 -13.43 26.69
C THR A 40 16.58 -13.97 28.10
N ASP A 41 17.07 -13.27 29.13
CA ASP A 41 16.83 -13.61 30.54
C ASP A 41 15.39 -13.28 31.00
N VAL A 42 14.63 -12.55 30.17
CA VAL A 42 13.23 -12.22 30.43
C VAL A 42 12.36 -13.43 30.09
N GLU A 43 11.64 -13.95 31.08
CA GLU A 43 10.84 -15.16 30.96
C GLU A 43 9.84 -15.10 29.79
N GLY A 44 10.01 -15.97 28.78
CA GLY A 44 9.13 -16.08 27.62
C GLY A 44 9.48 -15.18 26.44
N ILE A 45 10.68 -14.58 26.44
CA ILE A 45 11.28 -13.95 25.25
C ILE A 45 12.31 -14.92 24.67
N SER A 46 12.08 -15.40 23.43
CA SER A 46 13.07 -16.23 22.72
C SER A 46 14.20 -15.38 22.13
N GLU A 47 15.32 -15.99 21.79
CA GLU A 47 16.46 -15.33 21.11
C GLU A 47 16.05 -14.59 19.82
N GLN A 48 15.25 -15.25 18.97
CA GLN A 48 14.72 -14.62 17.76
C GLN A 48 13.80 -13.45 18.09
N LYS A 49 12.99 -13.57 19.15
CA LYS A 49 12.13 -12.48 19.59
C LYS A 49 12.95 -11.33 20.17
N ALA A 50 14.01 -11.59 20.93
CA ALA A 50 14.91 -10.56 21.44
C ALA A 50 15.58 -9.78 20.30
N ALA A 51 16.05 -10.47 19.25
CA ALA A 51 16.60 -9.85 18.05
C ALA A 51 15.56 -8.96 17.33
N ASP A 52 14.35 -9.49 17.07
CA ASP A 52 13.26 -8.72 16.46
C ASP A 52 12.89 -7.48 17.28
N LEU A 53 12.90 -7.59 18.61
CA LEU A 53 12.61 -6.47 19.51
C LEU A 53 13.73 -5.44 19.55
N ILE A 54 15.00 -5.87 19.47
CA ILE A 54 16.15 -4.97 19.36
C ILE A 54 16.11 -4.22 18.03
N ASP A 55 15.84 -4.90 16.93
CA ASP A 55 15.77 -4.27 15.61
C ASP A 55 14.55 -3.33 15.53
N ALA A 56 13.39 -3.75 16.06
CA ALA A 56 12.24 -2.85 16.23
C ALA A 56 12.53 -1.65 17.15
N ALA A 57 13.42 -1.80 18.14
CA ALA A 57 13.85 -0.73 19.03
C ALA A 57 14.92 0.20 18.45
N LYS A 58 15.71 -0.28 17.48
CA LYS A 58 16.61 0.53 16.66
C LYS A 58 15.82 1.32 15.61
N ASP A 59 14.78 0.72 15.04
CA ASP A 59 13.85 1.35 14.09
C ASP A 59 12.80 2.26 14.77
N ALA A 60 12.72 2.17 16.09
CA ALA A 60 11.78 2.91 16.91
C ALA A 60 12.11 4.41 16.91
N ASN A 61 11.24 5.19 16.26
CA ASN A 61 11.32 6.65 16.19
C ASN A 61 11.48 7.31 17.59
N THR A 62 12.70 7.72 17.91
CA THR A 62 13.06 8.36 19.20
C THR A 62 12.48 9.76 19.34
N PHE A 63 12.07 10.37 18.22
CA PHE A 63 11.50 11.70 18.17
C PHE A 63 10.22 11.82 19.00
N LEU A 64 9.29 10.87 18.87
CA LEU A 64 8.03 10.88 19.65
C LEU A 64 8.28 10.26 21.03
N ALA A 65 8.80 11.06 21.96
CA ALA A 65 9.38 10.52 23.19
C ALA A 65 8.33 10.09 24.23
N THR A 66 7.14 10.71 24.26
CA THR A 66 6.09 10.44 25.25
C THR A 66 4.85 9.75 24.65
N LYS A 67 4.03 9.10 25.49
CA LYS A 67 2.71 8.53 25.09
C LYS A 67 1.87 9.58 24.38
N GLU A 68 1.92 10.79 24.90
CA GLU A 68 1.16 11.92 24.41
C GLU A 68 1.63 12.39 23.03
N ALA A 69 2.95 12.51 22.81
CA ALA A 69 3.49 12.81 21.48
C ALA A 69 3.07 11.77 20.42
N VAL A 70 3.07 10.48 20.78
CA VAL A 70 2.59 9.39 19.90
C VAL A 70 1.09 9.49 19.63
N ARG A 71 0.27 9.82 20.65
CA ARG A 71 -1.17 10.04 20.50
C ARG A 71 -1.46 11.19 19.54
N LEU A 72 -0.75 12.31 19.69
CA LEU A 72 -0.90 13.49 18.83
C LEU A 72 -0.49 13.17 17.39
N HIS A 73 0.65 12.52 17.17
CA HIS A 73 1.07 12.06 15.83
C HIS A 73 0.00 11.19 15.17
N LYS A 74 -0.51 10.18 15.88
CA LYS A 74 -1.56 9.30 15.35
C LYS A 74 -2.82 10.09 14.96
N SER A 75 -3.21 11.05 15.78
CA SER A 75 -4.41 11.87 15.55
C SER A 75 -4.23 12.79 14.35
N ILE A 76 -3.05 13.40 14.19
CA ILE A 76 -2.68 14.17 12.98
C ILE A 76 -2.75 13.30 11.75
N MET A 77 -2.13 12.11 11.76
CA MET A 77 -2.10 11.24 10.59
C MET A 77 -3.49 10.72 10.22
N GLN A 78 -4.36 10.47 11.19
CA GLN A 78 -5.76 10.15 10.94
C GLN A 78 -6.50 11.31 10.28
N HIS A 79 -6.27 12.54 10.74
CA HIS A 79 -6.85 13.74 10.15
C HIS A 79 -6.40 13.93 8.70
N ILE A 80 -5.09 13.85 8.42
CA ILE A 80 -4.55 13.95 7.05
C ILE A 80 -5.09 12.83 6.17
N ALA A 81 -5.10 11.59 6.67
CA ALA A 81 -5.53 10.45 5.88
C ALA A 81 -7.05 10.42 5.61
N ALA A 82 -7.85 11.29 6.25
CA ALA A 82 -9.24 11.50 5.88
C ALA A 82 -9.41 12.17 4.52
N TYR A 83 -8.36 12.83 4.01
CA TYR A 83 -8.32 13.47 2.69
C TYR A 83 -7.91 12.50 1.57
N ALA A 84 -7.53 11.26 1.91
CA ALA A 84 -7.08 10.28 0.94
C ALA A 84 -8.27 9.69 0.17
N ASN A 85 -8.18 9.68 -1.16
CA ASN A 85 -9.20 9.07 -2.02
C ASN A 85 -9.14 7.53 -2.00
N ASN A 86 -7.98 6.95 -1.66
CA ASN A 86 -7.74 5.50 -1.74
C ASN A 86 -7.33 4.91 -0.38
N ASN A 87 -7.86 3.73 -0.05
CA ASN A 87 -7.52 3.04 1.21
C ASN A 87 -6.03 2.67 1.30
N VAL A 88 -5.39 2.28 0.18
CA VAL A 88 -3.96 1.96 0.17
C VAL A 88 -3.10 3.17 0.53
N THR A 89 -3.53 4.37 0.11
CA THR A 89 -2.89 5.64 0.42
C THR A 89 -3.03 5.98 1.89
N LYS A 90 -4.24 5.81 2.46
CA LYS A 90 -4.47 5.93 3.91
C LYS A 90 -3.56 5.00 4.72
N GLU A 91 -3.48 3.73 4.36
CA GLU A 91 -2.60 2.77 5.03
C GLU A 91 -1.12 3.18 4.99
N ASN A 92 -0.64 3.70 3.85
CA ASN A 92 0.75 4.11 3.72
C ASN A 92 1.05 5.45 4.40
N LEU A 93 0.12 6.41 4.38
CA LEU A 93 0.23 7.65 5.17
C LEU A 93 0.41 7.34 6.65
N MET A 94 -0.38 6.41 7.20
CA MET A 94 -0.30 6.03 8.62
C MET A 94 1.06 5.43 9.03
N LYS A 95 1.89 4.97 8.08
CA LYS A 95 3.25 4.47 8.36
C LYS A 95 4.29 5.58 8.43
N LEU A 96 3.97 6.80 7.98
CA LEU A 96 4.93 7.89 7.96
C LEU A 96 5.23 8.37 9.38
N GLN A 97 6.52 8.51 9.65
CA GLN A 97 7.06 9.01 10.89
C GLN A 97 7.89 10.29 10.63
N PRO A 98 8.06 11.14 11.66
CA PRO A 98 9.13 12.14 11.68
C PRO A 98 10.46 11.52 11.26
N ALA A 99 11.16 12.14 10.31
CA ALA A 99 12.37 11.57 9.72
C ALA A 99 13.32 12.69 9.26
N LYS A 100 14.30 13.00 10.11
CA LYS A 100 15.26 14.12 9.95
C LYS A 100 15.84 14.20 8.53
N ASP A 101 16.35 13.08 8.01
CA ASP A 101 17.05 13.05 6.73
C ASP A 101 16.14 13.21 5.52
N LEU A 102 14.83 13.01 5.69
CA LEU A 102 13.84 13.06 4.61
C LEU A 102 13.06 14.37 4.57
N VAL A 103 13.16 15.22 5.60
CA VAL A 103 12.39 16.48 5.71
C VAL A 103 12.49 17.30 4.43
N LYS A 104 13.70 17.65 4.00
CA LYS A 104 13.92 18.53 2.83
C LYS A 104 13.39 17.92 1.52
N SER A 105 13.58 16.61 1.34
CA SER A 105 13.09 15.89 0.16
C SER A 105 11.56 15.90 0.10
N ARG A 106 10.90 15.60 1.23
CA ARG A 106 9.43 15.64 1.36
C ARG A 106 8.89 17.05 1.16
N GLN A 107 9.51 18.07 1.76
CA GLN A 107 9.09 19.47 1.58
C GLN A 107 9.13 19.88 0.10
N ASN A 108 10.18 19.51 -0.64
CA ASN A 108 10.30 19.83 -2.05
C ASN A 108 9.20 19.16 -2.88
N PHE A 109 8.87 17.90 -2.57
CA PHE A 109 7.81 17.18 -3.27
C PHE A 109 6.43 17.77 -2.96
N ILE A 110 6.12 17.99 -1.67
CA ILE A 110 4.81 18.48 -1.24
C ILE A 110 4.55 19.91 -1.75
N LYS A 111 5.58 20.77 -1.85
CA LYS A 111 5.42 22.10 -2.47
C LYS A 111 4.89 22.03 -3.90
N LYS A 112 5.28 21.02 -4.68
CA LYS A 112 4.75 20.80 -6.04
C LYS A 112 3.29 20.35 -5.98
N THR A 113 2.94 19.44 -5.06
CA THR A 113 1.58 18.91 -4.93
C THR A 113 0.58 19.89 -4.30
N MET A 114 1.05 20.91 -3.58
CA MET A 114 0.19 21.99 -3.08
C MET A 114 -0.32 22.92 -4.19
N ASN A 115 0.26 22.89 -5.38
CA ASN A 115 -0.11 23.78 -6.48
C ASN A 115 -0.92 23.08 -7.59
N THR A 116 -1.40 21.86 -7.34
CA THR A 116 -2.11 21.05 -8.34
C THR A 116 -3.43 20.50 -7.80
N ASP A 117 -4.41 20.37 -8.68
CA ASP A 117 -5.72 19.74 -8.42
C ASP A 117 -5.79 18.28 -8.88
N LEU A 118 -4.64 17.67 -9.23
CA LEU A 118 -4.60 16.27 -9.63
C LEU A 118 -5.09 15.36 -8.50
N GLU A 119 -6.11 14.55 -8.81
CA GLU A 119 -6.63 13.52 -7.93
C GLU A 119 -6.55 12.15 -8.60
N ILE A 120 -6.08 11.14 -7.86
CA ILE A 120 -5.92 9.78 -8.36
C ILE A 120 -6.93 8.89 -7.65
N ASN A 121 -7.74 8.17 -8.42
CA ASN A 121 -8.83 7.34 -7.90
C ASN A 121 -8.67 5.87 -8.30
N GLY A 122 -9.12 4.98 -7.42
CA GLY A 122 -9.16 3.54 -7.66
C GLY A 122 -7.83 2.83 -7.46
N LEU A 123 -6.89 3.41 -6.71
CA LEU A 123 -5.63 2.75 -6.35
C LEU A 123 -5.86 1.68 -5.28
N LYS A 124 -5.22 0.52 -5.49
CA LYS A 124 -5.25 -0.64 -4.59
C LYS A 124 -3.88 -1.31 -4.59
N LYS A 125 -3.63 -2.21 -3.62
CA LYS A 125 -2.46 -3.09 -3.67
C LYS A 125 -2.56 -4.00 -4.90
N LEU A 126 -1.43 -4.22 -5.59
CA LEU A 126 -1.38 -5.19 -6.68
C LEU A 126 -1.73 -6.59 -6.17
N ASN A 127 -2.49 -7.32 -6.96
CA ASN A 127 -2.89 -8.68 -6.66
C ASN A 127 -1.69 -9.62 -6.82
N LYS A 128 -1.55 -10.55 -5.88
CA LYS A 128 -0.60 -11.66 -5.98
C LYS A 128 -1.27 -12.83 -6.68
N VAL A 129 -0.50 -13.55 -7.50
CA VAL A 129 -0.93 -14.83 -8.07
C VAL A 129 -1.14 -15.82 -6.93
N LYS A 130 -2.27 -16.52 -6.95
CA LYS A 130 -2.63 -17.57 -5.97
C LYS A 130 -2.93 -18.92 -6.63
N THR A 131 -2.98 -18.94 -7.95
CA THR A 131 -3.33 -20.12 -8.72
C THR A 131 -2.20 -21.13 -8.69
N ARG A 132 -2.56 -22.40 -8.50
CA ARG A 132 -1.65 -23.52 -8.70
C ARG A 132 -1.83 -24.05 -10.12
N PHE A 133 -0.82 -23.84 -10.95
CA PHE A 133 -0.79 -24.25 -12.35
C PHE A 133 -0.65 -25.76 -12.49
N LYS A 134 -1.17 -26.28 -13.61
CA LYS A 134 -1.10 -27.71 -13.95
C LYS A 134 0.27 -28.15 -14.47
N ARG A 135 1.08 -27.20 -14.94
CA ARG A 135 2.44 -27.42 -15.44
C ARG A 135 3.29 -28.12 -14.39
N VAL A 136 4.01 -29.15 -14.81
CA VAL A 136 4.97 -29.88 -13.99
C VAL A 136 6.37 -29.42 -14.34
N VAL A 137 7.15 -29.02 -13.34
CA VAL A 137 8.56 -28.65 -13.52
C VAL A 137 9.40 -29.86 -13.15
N VAL A 138 10.21 -30.34 -14.09
CA VAL A 138 11.17 -31.41 -13.87
C VAL A 138 12.56 -30.78 -13.82
N SER A 139 13.23 -30.88 -12.67
CA SER A 139 14.50 -30.20 -12.40
C SER A 139 15.37 -31.02 -11.46
N SER A 140 16.67 -31.11 -11.78
CA SER A 140 17.69 -31.68 -10.91
C SER A 140 17.98 -30.81 -9.68
N MET A 141 17.77 -29.49 -9.81
CA MET A 141 17.95 -28.47 -8.77
C MET A 141 16.66 -28.20 -7.98
N GLU A 142 16.81 -27.82 -6.71
CA GLU A 142 15.69 -27.36 -5.87
C GLU A 142 15.25 -25.94 -6.25
N ILE A 143 13.97 -25.76 -6.61
CA ILE A 143 13.37 -24.46 -6.97
C ILE A 143 12.22 -24.15 -6.00
N ARG A 144 12.57 -23.82 -4.74
CA ARG A 144 11.58 -23.68 -3.66
C ARG A 144 10.55 -22.56 -3.88
N SER A 145 10.92 -21.52 -4.61
CA SER A 145 10.07 -20.36 -4.91
C SER A 145 8.82 -20.70 -5.72
N LEU A 146 8.87 -21.75 -6.55
CA LEU A 146 7.77 -22.15 -7.43
C LEU A 146 6.88 -23.27 -6.84
N GLU A 147 7.28 -23.90 -5.74
CA GLU A 147 6.51 -24.96 -5.06
C GLU A 147 5.05 -24.60 -4.73
N PRO A 148 4.72 -23.35 -4.33
CA PRO A 148 3.32 -22.97 -4.10
C PRO A 148 2.48 -22.98 -5.37
N TYR A 149 3.11 -22.80 -6.53
CA TYR A 149 2.45 -22.50 -7.81
C TYR A 149 2.42 -23.68 -8.77
N CYS A 150 3.32 -24.66 -8.67
CA CYS A 150 3.32 -25.81 -9.55
C CYS A 150 3.78 -27.09 -8.83
N ARG A 151 3.73 -28.23 -9.53
CA ARG A 151 4.36 -29.47 -9.05
C ARG A 151 5.81 -29.47 -9.55
N ILE A 152 6.77 -29.61 -8.64
CA ILE A 152 8.18 -29.78 -8.97
C ILE A 152 8.54 -31.24 -8.71
N ILE A 153 9.16 -31.90 -9.69
CA ILE A 153 9.63 -33.29 -9.60
C ILE A 153 11.12 -33.30 -9.86
N LYS A 154 11.84 -34.00 -9.00
CA LYS A 154 13.25 -34.28 -9.19
C LYS A 154 13.38 -35.65 -9.87
N PRO A 155 14.04 -35.75 -11.05
CA PRO A 155 14.19 -37.03 -11.72
C PRO A 155 15.08 -37.98 -10.90
N GLU A 156 14.67 -39.25 -10.83
CA GLU A 156 15.42 -40.32 -10.17
C GLU A 156 16.57 -40.85 -11.04
N SER A 157 17.45 -41.65 -10.43
CA SER A 157 18.66 -42.17 -11.09
C SER A 157 18.30 -43.09 -12.25
N GLY A 158 18.43 -42.61 -13.50
CA GLY A 158 18.15 -43.37 -14.72
C GLY A 158 16.83 -43.06 -15.41
N GLU A 159 16.00 -42.18 -14.85
CA GLU A 159 14.81 -41.66 -15.53
C GLU A 159 15.20 -40.71 -16.68
N THR A 160 14.43 -40.75 -17.76
CA THR A 160 14.60 -39.88 -18.93
C THR A 160 13.35 -39.03 -19.13
N TRP A 161 13.42 -38.03 -20.02
CA TRP A 161 12.26 -37.20 -20.34
C TRP A 161 11.04 -38.00 -20.84
N GLN A 162 11.24 -39.21 -21.37
CA GLN A 162 10.16 -40.08 -21.87
C GLN A 162 9.22 -40.55 -20.76
N ASP A 163 9.71 -40.69 -19.52
CA ASP A 163 8.93 -41.14 -18.35
C ASP A 163 7.91 -40.08 -17.90
N TYR A 164 8.10 -38.83 -18.33
CA TYR A 164 7.27 -37.70 -17.95
C TYR A 164 6.18 -37.35 -18.98
N THR A 165 6.12 -38.08 -20.11
CA THR A 165 5.15 -37.87 -21.22
C THR A 165 3.68 -38.02 -20.81
N VAL A 166 3.41 -38.61 -19.64
CA VAL A 166 2.08 -38.65 -19.02
C VAL A 166 1.51 -37.26 -18.73
N PHE A 167 2.37 -36.25 -18.55
CA PHE A 167 1.97 -34.88 -18.28
C PHE A 167 1.84 -34.07 -19.58
N LYS A 168 0.69 -33.40 -19.74
CA LYS A 168 0.41 -32.56 -20.91
C LYS A 168 1.25 -31.28 -20.97
N GLU A 169 1.62 -30.73 -19.82
CA GLU A 169 2.39 -29.48 -19.70
C GLU A 169 3.58 -29.73 -18.78
N VAL A 170 4.78 -29.79 -19.35
CA VAL A 170 6.04 -29.98 -18.61
C VAL A 170 7.01 -28.87 -18.94
N THR A 171 7.75 -28.40 -17.94
CA THR A 171 8.99 -27.67 -18.15
C THR A 171 10.16 -28.53 -17.69
N TRP A 172 11.02 -28.91 -18.62
CA TRP A 172 12.29 -29.58 -18.34
C TRP A 172 13.38 -28.54 -18.13
N VAL A 173 14.01 -28.57 -16.97
CA VAL A 173 15.09 -27.64 -16.58
C VAL A 173 16.42 -28.38 -16.59
N GLY A 174 17.32 -27.93 -17.45
CA GLY A 174 18.68 -28.45 -17.58
C GLY A 174 18.87 -29.47 -18.70
N ASP A 175 19.97 -30.19 -18.62
CA ASP A 175 20.41 -31.14 -19.65
C ASP A 175 19.53 -32.41 -19.67
N GLY A 176 19.60 -33.17 -20.77
CA GLY A 176 18.85 -34.43 -20.92
C GLY A 176 17.38 -34.27 -21.34
N GLY A 177 16.96 -33.06 -21.68
CA GLY A 177 15.63 -32.78 -22.24
C GLY A 177 15.50 -33.20 -23.72
N PRO A 178 14.26 -33.29 -24.24
CA PRO A 178 14.02 -33.62 -25.64
C PRO A 178 14.51 -32.51 -26.58
N LEU A 179 15.16 -32.89 -27.69
CA LEU A 179 15.56 -31.97 -28.77
C LEU A 179 14.32 -31.36 -29.46
N GLU A 180 13.30 -32.18 -29.68
CA GLU A 180 11.99 -31.77 -30.17
C GLU A 180 10.95 -32.04 -29.06
N PRO A 181 10.61 -31.02 -28.25
CA PRO A 181 9.71 -31.20 -27.13
C PRO A 181 8.28 -31.54 -27.59
N PRO A 182 7.56 -32.43 -26.88
CA PRO A 182 6.14 -32.66 -27.12
C PRO A 182 5.31 -31.38 -27.04
N SER A 183 4.11 -31.38 -27.64
CA SER A 183 3.23 -30.21 -27.59
C SER A 183 2.93 -29.81 -26.14
N GLY A 184 3.09 -28.52 -25.80
CA GLY A 184 2.90 -27.99 -24.44
C GLY A 184 4.15 -28.05 -23.55
N TRP A 185 5.21 -28.73 -23.98
CA TRP A 185 6.46 -28.84 -23.24
C TRP A 185 7.40 -27.66 -23.52
N ILE A 186 8.19 -27.31 -22.51
CA ILE A 186 9.21 -26.26 -22.58
C ILE A 186 10.51 -26.88 -22.07
N VAL A 187 11.61 -26.65 -22.78
CA VAL A 187 12.96 -27.02 -22.34
C VAL A 187 13.73 -25.74 -22.11
N VAL A 188 14.29 -25.59 -20.91
CA VAL A 188 15.05 -24.41 -20.50
C VAL A 188 16.38 -24.82 -19.88
N PRO A 189 17.45 -24.02 -20.00
CA PRO A 189 18.71 -24.30 -19.34
C PRO A 189 18.57 -24.19 -17.81
N GLU A 190 19.52 -24.75 -17.06
CA GLU A 190 19.54 -24.64 -15.59
C GLU A 190 19.64 -23.18 -15.10
N THR A 191 20.19 -22.29 -15.93
CA THR A 191 20.30 -20.85 -15.65
C THR A 191 19.02 -20.07 -15.94
N ALA A 192 17.95 -20.73 -16.36
CA ALA A 192 16.71 -20.07 -16.74
C ALA A 192 16.04 -19.38 -15.55
N SER A 193 15.42 -18.23 -15.81
CA SER A 193 14.67 -17.52 -14.76
C SER A 193 13.37 -18.26 -14.41
N GLU A 194 12.84 -18.01 -13.22
CA GLU A 194 11.53 -18.54 -12.79
C GLU A 194 10.41 -18.23 -13.79
N THR A 195 10.50 -17.08 -14.47
CA THR A 195 9.53 -16.63 -15.48
C THR A 195 9.59 -17.41 -16.79
N GLU A 196 10.74 -18.03 -17.08
CA GLU A 196 10.93 -18.93 -18.22
C GLU A 196 10.55 -20.36 -17.84
N ILE A 197 10.77 -20.75 -16.57
CA ILE A 197 10.39 -22.06 -16.04
C ILE A 197 8.86 -22.19 -15.96
N LEU A 198 8.18 -21.14 -15.50
CA LEU A 198 6.72 -21.08 -15.34
C LEU A 198 6.16 -19.80 -15.99
N PRO A 199 6.03 -19.74 -17.33
CA PRO A 199 5.53 -18.58 -18.05
C PRO A 199 4.14 -18.11 -17.59
N GLU A 200 3.27 -19.05 -17.23
CA GLU A 200 1.90 -18.78 -16.79
C GLU A 200 1.85 -17.87 -15.56
N PHE A 201 2.85 -17.95 -14.67
CA PHE A 201 2.91 -17.12 -13.47
C PHE A 201 3.00 -15.62 -13.80
N THR A 202 3.91 -15.27 -14.73
CA THR A 202 4.09 -13.89 -15.17
C THR A 202 2.84 -13.39 -15.88
N LEU A 203 2.28 -14.20 -16.80
CA LEU A 203 1.11 -13.82 -17.58
C LEU A 203 -0.12 -13.61 -16.71
N GLU A 204 -0.37 -14.53 -15.77
CA GLU A 204 -1.49 -14.40 -14.84
C GLU A 204 -1.35 -13.15 -13.98
N TRP A 205 -0.14 -12.83 -13.51
CA TRP A 205 0.10 -11.61 -12.75
C TRP A 205 -0.30 -10.35 -13.54
N PHE A 206 0.01 -10.26 -14.83
CA PHE A 206 -0.44 -9.14 -15.66
C PHE A 206 -1.95 -9.16 -15.90
N GLN A 207 -2.56 -10.33 -16.11
CA GLN A 207 -4.00 -10.46 -16.32
C GLN A 207 -4.81 -10.02 -15.09
N ILE A 208 -4.46 -10.49 -13.89
CA ILE A 208 -5.16 -10.12 -12.65
C ILE A 208 -4.98 -8.65 -12.27
N ASN A 209 -3.93 -8.00 -12.78
CA ASN A 209 -3.61 -6.61 -12.51
C ASN A 209 -3.88 -5.68 -13.70
N GLU A 210 -4.40 -6.18 -14.83
CA GLU A 210 -4.52 -5.43 -16.09
C GLU A 210 -5.24 -4.10 -15.89
N LYS A 211 -6.41 -4.12 -15.24
CA LYS A 211 -7.21 -2.92 -14.95
C LYS A 211 -6.48 -1.90 -14.09
N LEU A 212 -5.63 -2.35 -13.17
CA LEU A 212 -4.82 -1.47 -12.33
C LEU A 212 -3.69 -0.87 -13.18
N LEU A 213 -2.93 -1.72 -13.88
CA LEU A 213 -1.78 -1.30 -14.68
C LEU A 213 -2.16 -0.29 -15.78
N ARG A 214 -3.34 -0.41 -16.40
CA ARG A 214 -3.81 0.58 -17.39
C ARG A 214 -3.96 1.99 -16.81
N LYS A 215 -4.17 2.14 -15.49
CA LYS A 215 -4.23 3.45 -14.84
C LYS A 215 -2.89 4.19 -14.85
N ILE A 216 -1.77 3.48 -15.03
CA ILE A 216 -0.45 4.11 -15.19
C ILE A 216 -0.45 5.02 -16.43
N ASP A 217 -1.08 4.57 -17.51
CA ASP A 217 -1.14 5.30 -18.78
C ASP A 217 -2.25 6.39 -18.80
N GLU A 218 -3.21 6.34 -17.86
CA GLU A 218 -4.26 7.35 -17.70
C GLU A 218 -3.76 8.68 -17.09
N LEU A 219 -2.53 8.69 -16.54
CA LEU A 219 -1.96 9.88 -15.90
C LEU A 219 -1.62 10.94 -16.94
N THR A 220 -2.34 12.07 -16.86
CA THR A 220 -2.09 13.23 -17.71
C THR A 220 -0.88 14.03 -17.20
N GLU A 221 -0.04 14.51 -18.13
CA GLU A 221 1.07 15.39 -17.77
C GLU A 221 0.54 16.70 -17.16
N GLN A 222 1.15 17.10 -16.03
CA GLN A 222 0.97 18.39 -15.38
C GLN A 222 2.35 19.04 -15.25
N ASP A 223 2.49 20.32 -15.55
CA ASP A 223 3.80 20.98 -15.64
C ASP A 223 4.58 20.89 -14.33
N GLU A 224 3.92 21.03 -13.17
CA GLU A 224 4.56 20.95 -11.84
C GLU A 224 5.04 19.55 -11.47
N LEU A 225 4.40 18.50 -12.01
CA LEU A 225 4.64 17.09 -11.66
C LEU A 225 5.22 16.26 -12.81
N LYS A 226 5.55 16.89 -13.94
CA LYS A 226 6.05 16.22 -15.15
C LYS A 226 7.20 15.25 -14.87
N SER A 227 8.18 15.67 -14.06
CA SER A 227 9.33 14.83 -13.70
C SER A 227 8.97 13.59 -12.88
N GLU A 228 7.89 13.64 -12.09
CA GLU A 228 7.46 12.53 -11.24
C GLU A 228 6.54 11.58 -12.02
N ILE A 229 5.67 12.13 -12.87
CA ILE A 229 4.80 11.34 -13.76
C ILE A 229 5.65 10.56 -14.77
N ALA A 230 6.72 11.15 -15.31
CA ALA A 230 7.64 10.46 -16.22
C ALA A 230 8.33 9.24 -15.58
N LYS A 231 8.53 9.22 -14.25
CA LYS A 231 9.10 8.05 -13.54
C LYS A 231 8.08 6.92 -13.31
N ILE A 232 6.79 7.23 -13.46
CA ILE A 232 5.69 6.28 -13.30
C ILE A 232 5.34 5.64 -14.64
N GLN A 233 5.50 6.35 -15.75
CA GLN A 233 5.20 5.83 -17.08
C GLN A 233 6.07 4.61 -17.43
N VAL A 234 5.44 3.62 -18.04
CA VAL A 234 6.10 2.40 -18.52
C VAL A 234 5.88 2.29 -20.02
N GLU A 235 6.97 2.45 -20.79
CA GLU A 235 6.91 2.45 -22.24
C GLU A 235 6.33 1.15 -22.81
N GLY A 236 5.33 1.30 -23.69
CA GLY A 236 4.69 0.17 -24.39
C GLY A 236 3.72 -0.67 -23.55
N LEU A 237 3.46 -0.32 -22.29
CA LEU A 237 2.62 -1.11 -21.37
C LEU A 237 1.25 -1.46 -21.96
N THR A 238 0.49 -0.47 -22.44
CA THR A 238 -0.81 -0.73 -23.09
C THR A 238 -0.72 -1.72 -24.25
N SER A 239 0.31 -1.63 -25.09
CA SER A 239 0.52 -2.56 -26.20
C SER A 239 0.75 -3.99 -25.71
N TYR A 240 1.58 -4.18 -24.68
CA TYR A 240 1.81 -5.50 -24.10
C TYR A 240 0.54 -6.07 -23.43
N LEU A 241 -0.23 -5.23 -22.74
CA LEU A 241 -1.51 -5.64 -22.13
C LEU A 241 -2.53 -6.05 -23.19
N ASP A 242 -2.57 -5.39 -24.33
CA ASP A 242 -3.47 -5.79 -25.43
C ASP A 242 -3.06 -7.11 -26.08
N GLN A 243 -1.77 -7.45 -26.11
CA GLN A 243 -1.30 -8.75 -26.62
C GLN A 243 -1.69 -9.94 -25.73
N LEU A 244 -2.04 -9.71 -24.45
CA LEU A 244 -2.54 -10.75 -23.55
C LEU A 244 -3.95 -11.24 -23.91
N LYS A 245 -4.69 -10.51 -24.74
CA LYS A 245 -6.01 -10.92 -25.23
C LYS A 245 -5.89 -12.13 -26.17
N ASP A 246 -7.01 -12.82 -26.37
CA ASP A 246 -7.06 -14.02 -27.21
C ASP A 246 -6.53 -13.75 -28.61
N ASP A 247 -5.74 -14.70 -29.12
CA ASP A 247 -5.21 -14.62 -30.48
C ASP A 247 -6.32 -14.95 -31.49
N GLU A 248 -6.55 -14.07 -32.45
CA GLU A 248 -7.57 -14.27 -33.48
C GLU A 248 -7.33 -15.58 -34.25
N LYS A 249 -6.06 -15.93 -34.52
CA LYS A 249 -5.69 -17.16 -35.20
C LYS A 249 -6.02 -18.41 -34.36
N ILE A 250 -5.73 -18.37 -33.05
CA ILE A 250 -6.06 -19.49 -32.15
C ILE A 250 -7.57 -19.64 -32.00
N THR A 251 -8.30 -18.53 -32.02
CA THR A 251 -9.77 -18.52 -31.97
C THR A 251 -10.36 -19.14 -33.24
N GLN A 252 -9.82 -18.80 -34.41
CA GLN A 252 -10.20 -19.42 -35.69
C GLN A 252 -9.92 -20.92 -35.70
N LEU A 253 -8.75 -21.36 -35.21
CA LEU A 253 -8.40 -22.78 -35.12
C LEU A 253 -9.35 -23.57 -34.20
N LYS A 254 -9.71 -23.01 -33.03
CA LYS A 254 -10.71 -23.61 -32.13
C LYS A 254 -12.06 -23.76 -32.83
N ASN A 255 -12.51 -22.73 -33.54
CA ASN A 255 -13.76 -22.78 -34.28
C ASN A 255 -13.72 -23.82 -35.42
N ILE A 256 -12.59 -23.96 -36.13
CA ILE A 256 -12.40 -25.01 -37.15
C ILE A 256 -12.52 -26.39 -36.50
N LYS A 257 -11.86 -26.62 -35.36
CA LYS A 257 -11.94 -27.88 -34.62
C LYS A 257 -13.39 -28.20 -34.21
N ASP A 258 -14.07 -27.24 -33.58
CA ASP A 258 -15.46 -27.41 -33.10
C ASP A 258 -16.44 -27.70 -34.26
N GLN A 259 -16.18 -27.14 -35.44
CA GLN A 259 -17.02 -27.32 -36.63
C GLN A 259 -16.59 -28.48 -37.54
N LEU A 260 -15.43 -29.11 -37.28
CA LEU A 260 -14.80 -30.10 -38.15
C LEU A 260 -15.76 -31.25 -38.50
N TRP A 261 -16.36 -31.86 -37.48
CA TRP A 261 -17.30 -32.97 -37.64
C TRP A 261 -18.62 -32.57 -38.29
N THR A 262 -19.09 -31.36 -38.03
CA THR A 262 -20.32 -30.82 -38.63
C THR A 262 -20.12 -30.59 -40.12
N MET A 263 -19.00 -30.00 -40.50
CA MET A 263 -18.63 -29.79 -41.89
C MET A 263 -18.42 -31.11 -42.63
N ALA A 264 -17.74 -32.08 -42.00
CA ALA A 264 -17.56 -33.42 -42.55
C ALA A 264 -18.91 -34.07 -42.87
N LYS A 265 -19.83 -34.18 -41.90
CA LYS A 265 -21.16 -34.78 -42.14
C LYS A 265 -21.96 -34.07 -43.24
N LYS A 266 -21.83 -32.75 -43.33
CA LYS A 266 -22.45 -31.98 -44.41
C LYS A 266 -21.90 -32.40 -45.78
N LEU A 267 -20.58 -32.47 -45.92
CA LEU A 267 -19.93 -32.94 -47.17
C LEU A 267 -20.29 -34.38 -47.51
N GLU A 268 -20.42 -35.28 -46.53
CA GLU A 268 -20.90 -36.65 -46.76
C GLU A 268 -22.29 -36.65 -47.41
N THR A 269 -23.20 -35.82 -46.90
CA THR A 269 -24.56 -35.68 -47.41
C THR A 269 -24.58 -35.05 -48.80
N ASP A 270 -23.77 -34.00 -49.01
CA ASP A 270 -23.68 -33.28 -50.28
C ASP A 270 -23.11 -34.19 -51.39
N MET A 271 -22.07 -34.98 -51.10
CA MET A 271 -21.52 -35.95 -52.05
C MET A 271 -22.53 -37.05 -52.42
N GLN A 272 -23.25 -37.59 -51.43
CA GLN A 272 -24.27 -38.62 -51.70
C GLN A 272 -25.36 -38.07 -52.63
N LYS A 273 -25.82 -36.85 -52.35
CA LYS A 273 -26.80 -36.16 -53.21
C LYS A 273 -26.26 -35.91 -54.62
N GLU A 274 -25.02 -35.43 -54.75
CA GLU A 274 -24.39 -35.16 -56.06
C GLU A 274 -24.26 -36.44 -56.91
N VAL A 275 -23.86 -37.56 -56.30
CA VAL A 275 -23.77 -38.85 -56.98
C VAL A 275 -25.16 -39.39 -57.33
N ASP A 276 -26.15 -39.27 -56.45
CA ASP A 276 -27.53 -39.69 -56.72
C ASP A 276 -28.14 -38.90 -57.89
N GLU A 277 -27.93 -37.59 -57.94
CA GLU A 277 -28.37 -36.73 -59.06
C GLU A 277 -27.69 -37.12 -60.37
N ALA A 278 -26.38 -37.34 -60.36
CA ALA A 278 -25.63 -37.80 -61.53
C ALA A 278 -26.08 -39.18 -62.03
N MET A 279 -26.40 -40.10 -61.10
CA MET A 279 -26.90 -41.43 -61.44
C MET A 279 -28.34 -41.42 -61.93
N SER A 280 -29.18 -40.51 -61.43
CA SER A 280 -30.53 -40.29 -61.94
C SER A 280 -30.53 -39.79 -63.39
N ASP A 281 -29.67 -38.81 -63.71
CA ASP A 281 -29.47 -38.29 -65.07
C ASP A 281 -28.96 -39.39 -66.03
N VAL A 282 -28.10 -40.30 -65.54
CA VAL A 282 -27.64 -41.46 -66.32
C VAL A 282 -28.78 -42.46 -66.58
N ASN A 283 -29.60 -42.78 -65.58
CA ASN A 283 -30.77 -43.65 -65.75
C ASN A 283 -31.81 -43.08 -66.72
N LEU A 284 -31.97 -41.75 -66.76
CA LEU A 284 -32.85 -41.04 -67.69
C LEU A 284 -32.33 -41.04 -69.15
N ARG A 285 -31.02 -41.22 -69.36
CA ARG A 285 -30.38 -41.21 -70.69
C ARG A 285 -30.23 -42.58 -71.36
N LEU A 286 -30.55 -43.66 -70.66
CA LEU A 286 -30.51 -45.03 -71.22
C LEU A 286 -31.76 -45.26 -72.10
N ASP A 287 -31.60 -45.10 -73.41
CA ASP A 287 -32.66 -45.32 -74.43
C ASP A 287 -32.97 -46.82 -74.63
N GLY A 288 -34.14 -47.14 -75.21
CA GLY A 288 -34.67 -48.50 -75.37
C GLY A 288 -33.75 -49.47 -76.10
N SER A 289 -32.82 -48.98 -76.93
CA SER A 289 -31.78 -49.80 -77.58
C SER A 289 -30.69 -50.29 -76.64
N ASP A 290 -30.38 -49.54 -75.57
CA ASP A 290 -29.39 -49.95 -74.57
C ASP A 290 -29.98 -51.00 -73.60
N MET A 291 -31.29 -50.95 -73.33
CA MET A 291 -31.98 -52.02 -72.59
C MET A 291 -32.02 -53.34 -73.37
N LEU A 292 -32.17 -53.28 -74.70
CA LEU A 292 -32.13 -54.48 -75.55
C LEU A 292 -30.73 -55.11 -75.61
N ARG A 293 -29.66 -54.29 -75.59
CA ARG A 293 -28.27 -54.77 -75.48
C ARG A 293 -27.95 -55.37 -74.11
N ALA A 294 -28.56 -54.87 -73.04
CA ALA A 294 -28.40 -55.42 -71.68
C ALA A 294 -28.93 -56.86 -71.55
N LEU A 295 -29.94 -57.23 -72.34
CA LEU A 295 -30.48 -58.60 -72.39
C LEU A 295 -29.55 -59.58 -73.14
N GLN A 296 -28.69 -59.09 -74.03
CA GLN A 296 -27.74 -59.92 -74.79
C GLN A 296 -26.38 -60.07 -74.10
N ASP A 297 -25.90 -59.05 -73.37
CA ASP A 297 -24.63 -59.12 -72.65
C ASP A 297 -24.66 -58.25 -71.38
N THR A 298 -25.14 -58.84 -70.29
CA THR A 298 -25.26 -58.22 -68.96
C THR A 298 -23.94 -57.64 -68.45
N SER A 299 -22.80 -58.17 -68.92
CA SER A 299 -21.47 -57.74 -68.49
C SER A 299 -21.09 -56.34 -68.99
N THR A 300 -21.56 -55.97 -70.19
CA THR A 300 -21.22 -54.68 -70.82
C THR A 300 -21.96 -53.50 -70.19
N LEU A 301 -23.25 -53.68 -69.86
CA LEU A 301 -24.06 -52.68 -69.15
C LEU A 301 -23.52 -52.47 -67.73
N GLN A 302 -23.22 -53.55 -67.01
CA GLN A 302 -22.61 -53.48 -65.68
C GLN A 302 -21.27 -52.74 -65.71
N ARG A 303 -20.42 -52.99 -66.72
CA ARG A 303 -19.15 -52.27 -66.86
C ARG A 303 -19.35 -50.78 -67.12
N LYS A 304 -20.32 -50.40 -67.97
CA LYS A 304 -20.62 -48.99 -68.30
C LYS A 304 -21.20 -48.23 -67.10
N LEU A 305 -22.14 -48.84 -66.37
CA LEU A 305 -22.68 -48.30 -65.11
C LEU A 305 -21.61 -48.18 -64.02
N LYS A 306 -20.73 -49.19 -63.88
CA LYS A 306 -19.62 -49.17 -62.93
C LYS A 306 -18.58 -48.09 -63.26
N GLN A 307 -18.36 -47.82 -64.54
CA GLN A 307 -17.46 -46.76 -65.00
C GLN A 307 -18.06 -45.36 -64.77
N GLN A 308 -19.36 -45.19 -65.04
CA GLN A 308 -20.03 -43.90 -64.82
C GLN A 308 -20.24 -43.58 -63.33
N THR A 309 -20.63 -44.56 -62.51
CA THR A 309 -20.64 -44.41 -61.04
C THR A 309 -19.27 -44.01 -60.50
N SER A 310 -18.19 -44.67 -60.94
CA SER A 310 -16.83 -44.32 -60.52
C SER A 310 -16.44 -42.89 -60.91
N THR A 311 -16.88 -42.40 -62.08
CA THR A 311 -16.58 -41.04 -62.55
C THR A 311 -17.37 -40.01 -61.74
N ALA A 312 -18.64 -40.27 -61.47
CA ALA A 312 -19.50 -39.42 -60.63
C ALA A 312 -18.96 -39.33 -59.19
N ILE A 313 -18.57 -40.46 -58.60
CA ILE A 313 -17.95 -40.51 -57.27
C ILE A 313 -16.65 -39.69 -57.25
N SER A 314 -15.78 -39.86 -58.26
CA SER A 314 -14.51 -39.13 -58.30
C SER A 314 -14.71 -37.62 -58.34
N LYS A 315 -15.66 -37.15 -59.14
CA LYS A 315 -16.00 -35.72 -59.25
C LYS A 315 -16.60 -35.16 -57.95
N ALA A 316 -17.53 -35.89 -57.34
CA ALA A 316 -18.14 -35.49 -56.07
C ALA A 316 -17.09 -35.43 -54.93
N VAL A 317 -16.17 -36.41 -54.88
CA VAL A 317 -15.06 -36.42 -53.93
C VAL A 317 -14.09 -35.25 -54.17
N GLU A 318 -13.78 -34.91 -55.42
CA GLU A 318 -12.92 -33.78 -55.76
C GLU A 318 -13.55 -32.43 -55.37
N ASN A 319 -14.85 -32.25 -55.62
CA ASN A 319 -15.62 -31.09 -55.17
C ASN A 319 -15.62 -30.98 -53.64
N ALA A 320 -15.90 -32.08 -52.94
CA ALA A 320 -15.88 -32.13 -51.48
C ALA A 320 -14.49 -31.82 -50.91
N LYS A 321 -13.41 -32.35 -51.50
CA LYS A 321 -12.03 -32.02 -51.14
C LYS A 321 -11.76 -30.52 -51.29
N THR A 322 -12.25 -29.90 -52.37
CA THR A 322 -12.05 -28.47 -52.62
C THR A 322 -12.74 -27.61 -51.55
N VAL A 323 -14.00 -27.91 -51.23
CA VAL A 323 -14.75 -27.20 -50.18
C VAL A 323 -14.09 -27.41 -48.81
N PHE A 324 -13.67 -28.63 -48.51
CA PHE A 324 -13.05 -28.94 -47.23
C PHE A 324 -11.68 -28.28 -47.07
N ASN A 325 -10.87 -28.21 -48.13
CA ASN A 325 -9.62 -27.45 -48.14
C ASN A 325 -9.84 -25.95 -47.90
N SER A 326 -10.90 -25.37 -48.46
CA SER A 326 -11.24 -23.97 -48.19
C SER A 326 -11.56 -23.73 -46.71
N PHE A 327 -12.27 -24.66 -46.07
CA PHE A 327 -12.58 -24.61 -44.64
C PHE A 327 -11.34 -24.76 -43.75
N LEU A 328 -10.41 -25.66 -44.13
CA LEU A 328 -9.17 -25.90 -43.39
C LEU A 328 -8.09 -24.85 -43.65
N SER A 329 -8.22 -24.03 -44.69
CA SER A 329 -7.18 -23.07 -45.10
C SER A 329 -6.61 -22.20 -43.97
N PRO A 330 -7.37 -21.70 -42.97
CA PRO A 330 -6.80 -20.89 -41.89
C PRO A 330 -5.89 -21.70 -40.94
N SER A 331 -6.05 -23.03 -40.92
CA SER A 331 -5.20 -23.94 -40.14
C SER A 331 -3.89 -24.31 -40.84
N GLY A 332 -3.79 -24.08 -42.14
CA GLY A 332 -2.65 -24.55 -42.96
C GLY A 332 -2.65 -26.06 -43.22
N MET A 333 -3.69 -26.78 -42.80
CA MET A 333 -3.85 -28.20 -43.11
C MET A 333 -4.63 -28.41 -44.41
N HIS A 334 -4.42 -29.58 -45.01
CA HIS A 334 -5.12 -30.02 -46.21
C HIS A 334 -5.96 -31.27 -45.92
N CYS A 335 -7.02 -31.44 -46.69
CA CYS A 335 -7.84 -32.64 -46.68
C CYS A 335 -6.97 -33.86 -47.09
N PRO A 336 -6.84 -34.89 -46.23
CA PRO A 336 -6.09 -36.09 -46.57
C PRO A 336 -6.72 -36.83 -47.76
N ASP A 337 -5.89 -37.46 -48.58
CA ASP A 337 -6.36 -38.06 -49.84
C ASP A 337 -7.41 -39.16 -49.67
N GLN A 338 -7.37 -39.85 -48.53
CA GLN A 338 -8.25 -40.96 -48.17
C GLN A 338 -9.39 -40.55 -47.23
N ALA A 339 -9.63 -39.25 -47.03
CA ALA A 339 -10.68 -38.76 -46.13
C ALA A 339 -12.09 -39.25 -46.53
N PHE A 340 -12.30 -39.49 -47.81
CA PHE A 340 -13.55 -39.96 -48.40
C PHE A 340 -13.38 -41.34 -49.05
N SER A 341 -14.34 -42.24 -48.88
CA SER A 341 -14.30 -43.56 -49.53
C SER A 341 -14.54 -43.44 -51.03
N SER A 342 -13.76 -44.18 -51.83
CA SER A 342 -13.95 -44.30 -53.28
C SER A 342 -15.05 -45.29 -53.69
N THR A 343 -15.87 -45.74 -52.73
CA THR A 343 -16.96 -46.71 -52.90
C THR A 343 -18.31 -46.09 -52.57
N TRP A 344 -19.37 -46.55 -53.23
CA TRP A 344 -20.75 -46.13 -52.94
C TRP A 344 -21.35 -46.94 -51.76
N PRO A 345 -22.04 -46.30 -50.80
CA PRO A 345 -22.17 -44.86 -50.60
C PRO A 345 -20.86 -44.23 -50.11
N THR A 346 -20.58 -43.02 -50.61
CA THR A 346 -19.39 -42.25 -50.20
C THR A 346 -19.51 -41.89 -48.73
N LYS A 347 -18.61 -42.41 -47.91
CA LYS A 347 -18.55 -42.17 -46.46
C LYS A 347 -17.25 -41.49 -46.08
N ILE A 348 -17.29 -40.78 -44.96
CA ILE A 348 -16.11 -40.17 -44.35
C ILE A 348 -15.40 -41.18 -43.46
N SER A 349 -14.08 -41.23 -43.57
CA SER A 349 -13.26 -42.04 -42.69
C SER A 349 -13.23 -41.42 -41.29
N ARG A 350 -13.93 -42.05 -40.34
CA ARG A 350 -13.93 -41.58 -38.94
C ARG A 350 -12.53 -41.52 -38.35
N GLN A 351 -11.69 -42.52 -38.64
CA GLN A 351 -10.32 -42.58 -38.16
C GLN A 351 -9.48 -41.38 -38.63
N ILE A 352 -9.66 -40.93 -39.87
CA ILE A 352 -8.95 -39.75 -40.39
C ILE A 352 -9.48 -38.48 -39.74
N MET A 353 -10.79 -38.37 -39.53
CA MET A 353 -11.39 -37.22 -38.84
C MET A 353 -10.95 -37.11 -37.38
N ASP A 354 -10.89 -38.24 -36.66
CA ASP A 354 -10.37 -38.30 -35.30
C ASP A 354 -8.89 -37.90 -35.26
N GLN A 355 -8.09 -38.34 -36.23
CA GLN A 355 -6.69 -37.94 -36.35
C GLN A 355 -6.55 -36.43 -36.62
N MET A 356 -7.35 -35.87 -37.52
CA MET A 356 -7.34 -34.44 -37.81
C MET A 356 -7.79 -33.59 -36.61
N ASP A 357 -8.77 -34.06 -35.84
CA ASP A 357 -9.19 -33.41 -34.60
C ASP A 357 -8.05 -33.37 -33.57
N GLN A 358 -7.32 -34.49 -33.44
CA GLN A 358 -6.13 -34.59 -32.59
C GLN A 358 -5.00 -33.69 -33.09
N ASP A 359 -4.73 -33.65 -34.39
CA ASP A 359 -3.69 -32.81 -34.99
C ASP A 359 -4.01 -31.31 -34.78
N LEU A 360 -5.28 -30.91 -34.93
CA LEU A 360 -5.76 -29.56 -34.60
C LEU A 360 -5.57 -29.23 -33.13
N GLU A 361 -5.91 -30.16 -32.24
CA GLU A 361 -5.72 -30.00 -30.80
C GLU A 361 -4.24 -29.79 -30.47
N GLN A 362 -3.34 -30.61 -31.02
CA GLN A 362 -1.90 -30.49 -30.84
C GLN A 362 -1.34 -29.17 -31.39
N LEU A 363 -1.83 -28.73 -32.55
CA LEU A 363 -1.46 -27.45 -33.15
C LEU A 363 -1.92 -26.27 -32.28
N ILE A 364 -3.16 -26.30 -31.78
CA ILE A 364 -3.69 -25.28 -30.87
C ILE A 364 -2.86 -25.22 -29.58
N HIS A 365 -2.55 -26.38 -28.98
CA HIS A 365 -1.74 -26.45 -27.77
C HIS A 365 -0.32 -25.94 -27.97
N SER A 366 0.32 -26.30 -29.10
CA SER A 366 1.69 -25.86 -29.39
C SER A 366 1.75 -24.34 -29.64
N LEU A 367 0.82 -23.78 -30.39
CA LEU A 367 0.72 -22.33 -30.62
C LEU A 367 0.43 -21.57 -29.33
N LEU A 368 -0.45 -22.09 -28.46
CA LEU A 368 -0.71 -21.50 -27.14
C LEU A 368 0.55 -21.49 -26.28
N ALA A 369 1.28 -22.61 -26.21
CA ALA A 369 2.52 -22.71 -25.46
C ALA A 369 3.59 -21.73 -25.99
N GLN A 370 3.78 -21.67 -27.31
CA GLN A 370 4.71 -20.74 -27.94
C GLN A 370 4.33 -19.27 -27.66
N LYS A 371 3.04 -18.91 -27.80
CA LYS A 371 2.54 -17.57 -27.49
C LYS A 371 2.82 -17.22 -26.02
N ARG A 372 2.49 -18.11 -25.08
CA ARG A 372 2.73 -17.90 -23.65
C ARG A 372 4.20 -17.66 -23.34
N THR A 373 5.09 -18.52 -23.84
CA THR A 373 6.53 -18.39 -23.62
C THR A 373 7.07 -17.09 -24.21
N LYS A 374 6.66 -16.75 -25.44
CA LYS A 374 7.05 -15.50 -26.10
C LYS A 374 6.62 -14.27 -25.29
N LEU A 375 5.33 -14.21 -24.90
CA LEU A 375 4.80 -13.09 -24.13
C LEU A 375 5.42 -13.01 -22.74
N SER A 376 5.62 -14.13 -22.05
CA SER A 376 6.28 -14.14 -20.73
C SER A 376 7.68 -13.56 -20.82
N LYS A 377 8.48 -13.97 -21.82
CA LYS A 377 9.83 -13.43 -22.05
C LYS A 377 9.84 -11.92 -22.29
N GLN A 378 8.83 -11.38 -22.98
CA GLN A 378 8.71 -9.94 -23.22
C GLN A 378 8.23 -9.17 -21.97
N LEU A 379 7.30 -9.76 -21.21
CA LEU A 379 6.66 -9.13 -20.06
C LEU A 379 7.49 -9.23 -18.77
N ALA A 380 8.29 -10.28 -18.62
CA ALA A 380 9.08 -10.51 -17.40
C ALA A 380 10.00 -9.34 -17.02
N PRO A 381 10.80 -8.75 -17.94
CA PRO A 381 11.63 -7.59 -17.63
C PRO A 381 10.82 -6.33 -17.27
N ILE A 382 9.57 -6.25 -17.74
CA ILE A 382 8.70 -5.09 -17.56
C ILE A 382 7.93 -5.21 -16.24
N LYS A 383 7.68 -6.43 -15.73
CA LYS A 383 6.96 -6.65 -14.47
C LYS A 383 7.53 -5.82 -13.32
N GLN A 384 8.85 -5.85 -13.11
CA GLN A 384 9.49 -5.09 -12.03
C GLN A 384 9.33 -3.58 -12.24
N LYS A 385 9.39 -3.11 -13.50
CA LYS A 385 9.13 -1.70 -13.83
C LYS A 385 7.69 -1.31 -13.51
N CYS A 386 6.72 -2.17 -13.80
CA CYS A 386 5.31 -1.95 -13.46
C CYS A 386 5.08 -1.94 -11.94
N GLU A 387 5.72 -2.83 -11.19
CA GLU A 387 5.64 -2.84 -9.72
C GLU A 387 6.18 -1.53 -9.14
N LEU A 388 7.37 -1.12 -9.57
CA LEU A 388 7.98 0.15 -9.15
C LEU A 388 7.14 1.37 -9.56
N ALA A 389 6.64 1.39 -10.80
CA ALA A 389 5.74 2.44 -11.29
C ALA A 389 4.49 2.55 -10.42
N TRP A 390 3.89 1.42 -10.06
CA TRP A 390 2.71 1.38 -9.21
C TRP A 390 2.98 1.86 -7.78
N GLU A 391 4.13 1.51 -7.21
CA GLU A 391 4.57 2.02 -5.92
C GLU A 391 4.78 3.55 -5.95
N ASN A 392 5.45 4.05 -7.00
CA ASN A 392 5.63 5.48 -7.22
C ASN A 392 4.30 6.21 -7.40
N LEU A 393 3.31 5.57 -8.05
CA LEU A 393 1.97 6.11 -8.21
C LEU A 393 1.23 6.23 -6.87
N ILE A 394 1.31 5.19 -6.03
CA ILE A 394 0.76 5.24 -4.66
C ILE A 394 1.47 6.33 -3.85
N GLN A 395 2.79 6.46 -3.97
CA GLN A 395 3.54 7.50 -3.29
C GLN A 395 3.15 8.91 -3.76
N LEU A 396 2.96 9.11 -5.07
CA LEU A 396 2.46 10.35 -5.63
C LEU A 396 1.08 10.70 -5.04
N ASP A 397 0.15 9.75 -4.99
CA ASP A 397 -1.19 9.94 -4.40
C ASP A 397 -1.12 10.30 -2.91
N MET A 398 -0.18 9.75 -2.15
CA MET A 398 0.06 10.15 -0.76
C MET A 398 0.45 11.62 -0.65
N TRP A 399 1.35 12.09 -1.51
CA TRP A 399 1.80 13.48 -1.48
C TRP A 399 0.76 14.45 -2.05
N LEU A 400 -0.04 14.03 -3.03
CA LEU A 400 -1.23 14.76 -3.48
C LEU A 400 -2.23 14.91 -2.35
N THR A 401 -2.47 13.84 -1.57
CA THR A 401 -3.33 13.89 -0.38
C THR A 401 -2.82 14.91 0.65
N VAL A 402 -1.51 14.92 0.94
CA VAL A 402 -0.91 15.92 1.86
C VAL A 402 -1.03 17.34 1.28
N GLY A 403 -0.82 17.51 -0.03
CA GLY A 403 -0.96 18.79 -0.71
C GLY A 403 -2.39 19.34 -0.65
N LYS A 404 -3.40 18.48 -0.90
CA LYS A 404 -4.82 18.79 -0.75
C LYS A 404 -5.17 19.16 0.69
N TRP A 405 -4.78 18.33 1.66
CA TRP A 405 -4.95 18.63 3.08
C TRP A 405 -4.36 19.99 3.45
N ALA A 406 -3.15 20.29 2.97
CA ALA A 406 -2.48 21.55 3.26
C ALA A 406 -3.23 22.76 2.71
N ARG A 407 -3.75 22.68 1.48
CA ARG A 407 -4.57 23.74 0.89
C ARG A 407 -5.86 23.99 1.66
N GLU A 408 -6.61 22.92 1.97
CA GLU A 408 -7.89 23.03 2.68
C GLU A 408 -7.74 23.51 4.14
N ASN A 409 -6.54 23.39 4.71
CA ASN A 409 -6.24 23.81 6.08
C ASN A 409 -5.37 25.08 6.14
N ASP A 410 -5.25 25.85 5.05
CA ASP A 410 -4.30 26.96 4.84
C ASP A 410 -2.94 26.74 5.54
N ALA A 411 -2.37 25.56 5.31
CA ALA A 411 -1.09 25.17 5.89
C ALA A 411 0.05 25.67 5.01
N THR A 412 1.14 26.12 5.64
CA THR A 412 2.31 26.67 4.96
C THR A 412 3.54 25.83 5.25
N MET A 413 4.49 25.80 4.32
CA MET A 413 5.72 25.03 4.55
C MET A 413 6.60 25.73 5.58
N PRO A 414 6.91 25.11 6.73
CA PRO A 414 7.72 25.74 7.77
C PRO A 414 9.18 25.87 7.33
N LYS A 415 9.84 26.94 7.79
CA LYS A 415 11.29 27.08 7.72
C LYS A 415 11.93 26.28 8.85
N ILE A 416 12.73 25.28 8.51
CA ILE A 416 13.54 24.56 9.50
C ILE A 416 14.74 25.43 9.89
N THR A 417 15.02 25.49 11.18
CA THR A 417 16.06 26.34 11.80
C THR A 417 16.90 25.52 12.78
N SER A 418 17.95 26.11 13.36
CA SER A 418 18.79 25.46 14.38
C SER A 418 17.99 25.11 15.62
N SER A 419 17.36 26.09 16.26
CA SER A 419 16.66 25.91 17.53
C SER A 419 15.48 26.87 17.72
N GLY A 420 14.69 26.65 18.79
CA GLY A 420 13.51 27.45 19.11
C GLY A 420 12.36 27.26 18.14
N PHE A 421 11.35 28.13 18.22
CA PHE A 421 10.31 28.22 17.22
C PHE A 421 9.65 29.61 17.20
N HIS A 422 9.02 29.91 16.08
CA HIS A 422 8.12 31.04 15.94
C HIS A 422 6.97 30.64 15.02
N ILE A 423 5.75 30.62 15.55
CA ILE A 423 4.54 30.25 14.83
C ILE A 423 3.66 31.50 14.79
N GLN A 424 3.38 31.99 13.58
CA GLN A 424 2.52 33.15 13.35
C GLN A 424 1.14 32.68 12.91
N ASN A 425 0.09 33.07 13.65
CA ASN A 425 -1.29 32.67 13.43
C ASN A 425 -1.44 31.15 13.26
N GLY A 426 -0.76 30.38 14.13
CA GLY A 426 -0.89 28.93 14.21
C GLY A 426 -2.26 28.51 14.67
N ARG A 427 -2.71 27.36 14.19
CA ARG A 427 -4.02 26.80 14.49
C ARG A 427 -3.90 25.35 14.97
N HIS A 428 -4.75 24.96 15.90
CA HIS A 428 -4.85 23.59 16.34
C HIS A 428 -5.74 22.78 15.39
N LEU A 429 -5.21 21.70 14.80
CA LEU A 429 -5.91 20.92 13.77
C LEU A 429 -7.15 20.17 14.23
N LEU A 430 -7.17 19.75 15.50
CA LEU A 430 -8.13 18.75 15.98
C LEU A 430 -9.22 19.33 16.89
N ILE A 431 -9.39 20.67 16.90
CA ILE A 431 -10.54 21.29 17.57
C ILE A 431 -11.73 21.18 16.61
N GLY A 432 -12.87 20.68 17.09
CA GLY A 432 -14.07 20.47 16.27
C GLY A 432 -14.79 21.75 15.80
N GLU A 433 -14.23 22.92 16.12
CA GLU A 433 -14.68 24.24 15.73
C GLU A 433 -13.51 25.02 15.13
N LYS A 434 -13.79 26.14 14.45
CA LYS A 434 -12.74 26.99 13.87
C LYS A 434 -11.83 27.54 14.99
N PRO A 435 -10.57 27.11 15.08
CA PRO A 435 -9.68 27.53 16.17
C PRO A 435 -9.27 28.99 16.00
N ASP A 436 -9.12 29.71 17.12
CA ASP A 436 -8.50 31.03 17.11
C ASP A 436 -7.05 30.92 16.66
N PRO A 437 -6.57 31.80 15.76
CA PRO A 437 -5.17 31.84 15.38
C PRO A 437 -4.32 32.38 16.54
N ILE A 438 -3.28 31.64 16.90
CA ILE A 438 -2.35 31.99 17.99
C ILE A 438 -0.96 32.25 17.43
N SER A 439 -0.36 33.38 17.83
CA SER A 439 1.04 33.69 17.53
C SER A 439 1.92 33.45 18.76
N TYR A 440 2.82 32.48 18.67
CA TYR A 440 3.69 32.10 19.79
C TYR A 440 5.11 31.74 19.33
N GLY A 441 6.12 32.11 20.11
CA GLY A 441 7.51 31.76 19.84
C GLY A 441 8.37 31.80 21.09
N MET A 442 9.46 31.02 21.06
CA MET A 442 10.51 31.01 22.08
C MET A 442 11.83 30.47 21.50
N GLY A 443 12.94 30.69 22.19
CA GLY A 443 14.28 30.31 21.72
C GLY A 443 14.77 31.11 20.50
N GLU A 444 15.85 30.66 19.88
CA GLU A 444 16.59 31.38 18.83
C GLU A 444 15.74 31.79 17.60
N SER A 445 14.71 31.01 17.28
CA SER A 445 13.81 31.30 16.15
C SER A 445 12.78 32.41 16.41
N ALA A 446 12.58 32.78 17.66
CA ALA A 446 11.66 33.85 18.07
C ALA A 446 12.25 35.25 17.79
N SER A 447 11.51 36.30 18.17
CA SER A 447 12.07 37.65 18.19
C SER A 447 13.10 37.78 19.32
N LYS A 448 13.94 38.82 19.27
CA LYS A 448 15.00 39.02 20.28
C LYS A 448 14.44 39.16 21.70
N GLU A 449 13.23 39.68 21.82
CA GLU A 449 12.53 39.90 23.09
C GLU A 449 11.91 38.61 23.65
N ASP A 450 11.80 37.57 22.81
CA ASP A 450 11.15 36.30 23.09
C ASP A 450 12.15 35.12 23.03
N CYS A 451 13.46 35.38 23.00
CA CYS A 451 14.47 34.36 22.69
C CYS A 451 14.82 33.40 23.84
N GLN A 452 14.17 33.52 25.00
CA GLN A 452 14.38 32.63 26.14
C GLN A 452 14.01 31.19 25.75
N GLU A 453 14.87 30.24 26.12
CA GLU A 453 14.68 28.81 25.84
C GLU A 453 13.78 28.13 26.87
N VAL A 454 13.66 28.72 28.06
CA VAL A 454 12.76 28.25 29.11
C VAL A 454 11.71 29.32 29.41
N THR A 455 10.45 28.94 29.45
CA THR A 455 9.32 29.88 29.63
C THR A 455 8.23 29.25 30.47
N LEU A 456 7.62 30.06 31.34
CA LEU A 456 6.43 29.70 32.10
C LEU A 456 5.18 30.27 31.42
N LEU A 457 4.10 29.49 31.40
CA LEU A 457 2.80 29.91 30.92
C LEU A 457 1.76 29.84 32.05
N THR A 458 1.13 30.96 32.32
CA THR A 458 0.19 31.16 33.43
C THR A 458 -1.19 31.60 32.93
N GLY A 459 -2.18 31.57 33.82
CA GLY A 459 -3.48 32.19 33.59
C GLY A 459 -4.67 31.26 33.72
N ALA A 460 -5.83 31.69 33.23
CA ALA A 460 -7.13 31.11 33.56
C ALA A 460 -7.26 29.62 33.18
N ASN A 461 -7.93 28.85 34.03
CA ASN A 461 -8.35 27.49 33.70
C ASN A 461 -9.36 27.54 32.55
N SER A 462 -9.24 26.60 31.60
CA SER A 462 -9.99 26.61 30.33
C SER A 462 -9.66 27.77 29.38
N GLY A 463 -8.55 28.51 29.60
CA GLY A 463 -8.06 29.55 28.69
C GLY A 463 -7.34 29.04 27.43
N GLY A 464 -7.16 27.72 27.28
CA GLY A 464 -6.50 27.11 26.11
C GLY A 464 -5.00 26.82 26.29
N LYS A 465 -4.47 26.83 27.52
CA LYS A 465 -3.04 26.54 27.82
C LYS A 465 -2.60 25.15 27.31
N THR A 466 -3.32 24.10 27.68
CA THR A 466 -3.06 22.73 27.18
C THR A 466 -3.17 22.65 25.67
N THR A 467 -4.21 23.27 25.10
CA THR A 467 -4.43 23.31 23.65
C THR A 467 -3.31 24.04 22.91
N LEU A 468 -2.70 25.06 23.52
CA LEU A 468 -1.51 25.73 22.98
C LEU A 468 -0.30 24.79 22.96
N LEU A 469 -0.07 24.01 24.03
CA LEU A 469 0.99 22.99 24.04
C LEU A 469 0.77 21.95 22.93
N GLU A 470 -0.44 21.40 22.82
CA GLU A 470 -0.79 20.45 21.75
C GLU A 470 -0.63 21.07 20.36
N MET A 471 -1.01 22.34 20.18
CA MET A 471 -0.80 23.07 18.92
C MET A 471 0.68 23.17 18.58
N ILE A 472 1.54 23.56 19.52
CA ILE A 472 2.99 23.63 19.30
C ILE A 472 3.53 22.25 18.94
N ALA A 473 3.15 21.20 19.69
CA ALA A 473 3.52 19.82 19.40
C ALA A 473 3.12 19.40 17.99
N HIS A 474 1.91 19.75 17.54
CA HIS A 474 1.45 19.45 16.18
C HIS A 474 2.35 20.07 15.12
N HIS A 475 2.74 21.33 15.29
CA HIS A 475 3.61 22.02 14.34
C HIS A 475 5.01 21.38 14.29
N PHE A 476 5.56 20.96 15.43
CA PHE A 476 6.84 20.26 15.47
C PHE A 476 6.78 18.88 14.80
N ILE A 477 5.73 18.10 15.06
CA ILE A 477 5.53 16.79 14.43
C ILE A 477 5.45 16.95 12.91
N LEU A 478 4.57 17.82 12.42
CA LEU A 478 4.40 18.06 10.98
C LEU A 478 5.70 18.56 10.33
N ALA A 479 6.38 19.53 10.94
CA ALA A 479 7.62 20.07 10.42
C ALA A 479 8.71 18.99 10.29
N HIS A 480 8.87 18.13 11.30
CA HIS A 480 9.86 17.03 11.28
C HIS A 480 9.40 15.83 10.44
N MET A 481 8.13 15.77 10.03
CA MET A 481 7.67 14.89 8.96
C MET A 481 7.95 15.46 7.56
N GLY A 482 8.34 16.74 7.47
CA GLY A 482 8.51 17.47 6.21
C GLY A 482 7.21 18.03 5.63
N PHE A 483 6.18 18.18 6.45
CA PHE A 483 4.84 18.57 6.03
C PHE A 483 4.58 20.07 6.25
N PRO A 484 3.62 20.66 5.53
CA PRO A 484 3.07 21.96 5.85
C PRO A 484 2.46 21.99 7.26
N VAL A 485 2.50 23.16 7.89
CA VAL A 485 1.93 23.42 9.22
C VAL A 485 0.80 24.43 9.12
N PRO A 486 -0.30 24.29 9.90
CA PRO A 486 -1.50 25.14 9.81
C PRO A 486 -1.26 26.52 10.45
N ALA A 487 -0.38 27.31 9.85
CA ALA A 487 0.01 28.64 10.31
C ALA A 487 0.24 29.56 9.12
N LYS A 488 0.12 30.88 9.32
CA LYS A 488 0.44 31.87 8.28
C LYS A 488 1.93 31.83 7.94
N ASN A 489 2.79 31.70 8.94
CA ASN A 489 4.23 31.47 8.79
C ASN A 489 4.73 30.68 9.99
N ALA A 490 5.74 29.84 9.80
CA ALA A 490 6.38 29.13 10.90
C ALA A 490 7.90 28.97 10.69
N LYS A 491 8.64 29.17 11.77
CA LYS A 491 10.03 28.73 11.94
C LYS A 491 10.03 27.65 13.01
N ILE A 492 10.60 26.49 12.71
CA ILE A 492 10.65 25.36 13.64
C ILE A 492 12.10 24.91 13.75
N GLY A 493 12.62 24.92 14.97
CA GLY A 493 13.96 24.46 15.31
C GLY A 493 14.08 22.95 15.19
N HIS A 494 15.27 22.49 14.86
CA HIS A 494 15.58 21.08 14.84
C HIS A 494 15.63 20.53 16.28
N ILE A 495 14.93 19.42 16.52
CA ILE A 495 15.01 18.69 17.79
C ILE A 495 15.22 17.19 17.53
N GLU A 496 15.88 16.51 18.46
CA GLU A 496 16.01 15.06 18.46
C GLU A 496 14.81 14.36 19.10
N SER A 497 14.16 15.02 20.05
CA SER A 497 13.00 14.46 20.76
C SER A 497 11.97 15.50 21.19
N LEU A 498 10.70 15.14 21.02
CA LEU A 498 9.53 15.87 21.48
C LEU A 498 8.95 15.19 22.72
N HIS A 499 8.95 15.93 23.83
CA HIS A 499 8.41 15.50 25.11
C HIS A 499 7.16 16.31 25.42
N VAL A 500 5.99 15.65 25.34
CA VAL A 500 4.72 16.23 25.81
C VAL A 500 4.33 15.53 27.11
N LEU A 501 4.45 16.25 28.21
CA LEU A 501 4.17 15.80 29.57
C LEU A 501 2.82 16.41 29.99
N ALA A 502 1.74 15.73 29.64
CA ALA A 502 0.40 16.13 30.04
C ALA A 502 0.04 15.57 31.42
N LYS A 503 -0.95 16.21 32.04
CA LYS A 503 -1.54 15.79 33.32
C LYS A 503 -1.87 14.29 33.32
N ALA A 504 -1.33 13.55 34.28
CA ALA A 504 -1.71 12.15 34.48
C ALA A 504 -3.20 12.08 34.85
N GLY A 505 -4.03 11.55 33.95
CA GLY A 505 -5.43 11.27 34.25
C GLY A 505 -5.54 10.14 35.27
N GLY A 506 -6.17 10.40 36.42
CA GLY A 506 -6.43 9.41 37.47
C GLY A 506 -6.15 9.91 38.89
N THR A 507 -6.36 9.06 39.89
CA THR A 507 -5.98 9.30 41.29
C THR A 507 -4.46 9.33 41.39
N GLN A 508 -3.90 10.52 41.61
CA GLN A 508 -2.46 10.70 41.74
C GLN A 508 -1.98 10.21 43.12
N SER A 509 -1.30 9.07 43.16
CA SER A 509 -0.58 8.60 44.35
C SER A 509 0.79 9.27 44.44
N ALA A 510 1.41 9.27 45.63
CA ALA A 510 2.76 9.80 45.82
C ALA A 510 3.80 9.20 44.85
N GLY A 511 3.67 7.91 44.50
CA GLY A 511 4.55 7.26 43.52
C GLY A 511 4.40 7.77 42.08
N ALA A 512 3.26 8.35 41.70
CA ALA A 512 3.06 8.94 40.38
C ALA A 512 3.85 10.26 40.21
N LEU A 513 3.96 11.06 41.27
CA LEU A 513 4.80 12.25 41.27
C LEU A 513 6.28 11.88 41.11
N GLU A 514 6.75 10.95 41.93
CA GLU A 514 8.13 10.48 41.91
C GLU A 514 8.52 9.97 40.51
N GLN A 515 7.67 9.15 39.89
CA GLN A 515 7.88 8.69 38.52
C GLN A 515 7.91 9.84 37.50
N THR A 516 7.05 10.84 37.64
CA THR A 516 7.02 12.01 36.75
C THR A 516 8.29 12.84 36.89
N LEU A 517 8.77 13.03 38.12
CA LEU A 517 10.01 13.74 38.41
C LEU A 517 11.24 12.98 37.94
N MET A 518 11.29 11.65 38.11
CA MET A 518 12.38 10.84 37.55
C MET A 518 12.41 10.92 36.02
N GLN A 519 11.24 10.80 35.37
CA GLN A 519 11.14 10.97 33.91
C GLN A 519 11.59 12.36 33.48
N LEU A 520 11.14 13.41 34.16
CA LEU A 520 11.58 14.76 33.83
C LEU A 520 13.09 14.92 34.05
N ALA A 521 13.66 14.39 35.14
CA ALA A 521 15.09 14.44 35.42
C ALA A 521 15.92 13.77 34.31
N GLU A 522 15.52 12.58 33.86
CA GLU A 522 16.13 11.90 32.72
C GLU A 522 16.04 12.74 31.44
N VAL A 523 14.87 13.34 31.20
CA VAL A 523 14.65 14.17 30.02
C VAL A 523 15.53 15.41 30.08
N VAL A 524 15.51 16.18 31.17
CA VAL A 524 16.25 17.46 31.26
C VAL A 524 17.76 17.25 31.32
N SER A 525 18.27 16.15 31.89
CA SER A 525 19.71 15.85 31.98
C SER A 525 20.37 15.40 30.67
N SER A 526 19.59 15.00 29.65
CA SER A 526 20.14 14.62 28.35
C SER A 526 20.73 15.84 27.60
N PRO A 527 21.92 15.77 26.99
CA PRO A 527 22.49 16.89 26.23
C PRO A 527 21.86 17.09 24.84
N THR A 528 20.96 16.21 24.41
CA THR A 528 20.35 16.24 23.08
C THR A 528 19.31 17.36 22.95
N ALA A 529 19.30 18.07 21.82
CA ALA A 529 18.30 19.10 21.51
C ALA A 529 16.88 18.53 21.59
N LYS A 530 16.00 19.18 22.34
CA LYS A 530 14.66 18.64 22.65
C LYS A 530 13.65 19.76 22.89
N LEU A 531 12.38 19.48 22.60
CA LEU A 531 11.26 20.33 23.01
C LEU A 531 10.50 19.65 24.14
N ILE A 532 10.38 20.33 25.27
CA ILE A 532 9.65 19.89 26.44
C ILE A 532 8.43 20.79 26.62
N LEU A 533 7.25 20.18 26.54
CA LEU A 533 5.96 20.83 26.75
C LEU A 533 5.31 20.16 27.97
N ALA A 534 5.24 20.88 29.09
CA ALA A 534 4.79 20.32 30.35
C ALA A 534 3.55 21.06 30.88
N ASP A 535 2.57 20.30 31.36
CA ASP A 535 1.29 20.84 31.84
C ASP A 535 1.02 20.44 33.30
N GLU A 536 0.97 21.44 34.18
CA GLU A 536 0.60 21.33 35.61
C GLU A 536 1.35 20.20 36.37
N LEU A 537 2.69 20.27 36.40
CA LEU A 537 3.53 19.29 37.11
C LEU A 537 3.36 19.34 38.65
N GLU A 538 2.77 20.41 39.17
CA GLU A 538 2.67 20.72 40.60
C GLU A 538 1.54 20.02 41.38
N ALA A 539 0.75 19.14 40.76
CA ALA A 539 -0.55 18.72 41.30
C ALA A 539 -0.54 17.90 42.62
N ILE A 540 0.62 17.56 43.21
CA ILE A 540 0.73 16.50 44.25
C ILE A 540 1.63 16.91 45.45
N THR A 541 2.26 18.10 45.48
CA THR A 541 3.22 18.46 46.54
C THR A 541 2.95 19.83 47.18
N GLU A 542 3.61 20.12 48.31
CA GLU A 542 3.53 21.43 48.95
C GLU A 542 4.06 22.51 47.99
N PRO A 543 3.33 23.61 47.76
CA PRO A 543 3.66 24.61 46.73
C PRO A 543 5.12 25.08 46.75
N GLY A 544 5.65 25.42 47.93
CA GLY A 544 7.04 25.89 48.06
C GLY A 544 8.10 24.83 47.77
N ALA A 545 7.85 23.57 48.14
CA ALA A 545 8.76 22.47 47.80
C ALA A 545 8.68 22.12 46.31
N GLY A 546 7.47 22.09 45.76
CA GLY A 546 7.23 21.86 44.33
C GLY A 546 7.89 22.92 43.45
N ALA A 547 7.76 24.18 43.81
CA ALA A 547 8.40 25.29 43.11
C ALA A 547 9.93 25.15 43.03
N LYS A 548 10.59 24.77 44.13
CA LYS A 548 12.05 24.53 44.16
C LYS A 548 12.47 23.36 43.29
N ILE A 549 11.71 22.26 43.31
CA ILE A 549 12.01 21.09 42.47
C ILE A 549 11.88 21.47 40.99
N ILE A 550 10.80 22.15 40.62
CA ILE A 550 10.57 22.60 39.24
C ILE A 550 11.66 23.59 38.81
N ALA A 551 12.00 24.57 39.64
CA ALA A 551 13.10 25.51 39.39
C ALA A 551 14.40 24.79 39.03
N GLY A 552 14.81 23.79 39.83
CA GLY A 552 16.00 22.98 39.54
C GLY A 552 15.92 22.20 38.22
N MET A 553 14.73 21.72 37.82
CA MET A 553 14.52 21.06 36.53
C MET A 553 14.60 22.04 35.35
N LEU A 554 14.07 23.26 35.51
CA LEU A 554 14.16 24.34 34.52
C LEU A 554 15.63 24.76 34.32
N GLU A 555 16.39 24.89 35.42
CA GLU A 555 17.84 25.14 35.40
C GLU A 555 18.61 24.02 34.71
N ALA A 556 18.27 22.76 34.96
CA ALA A 556 18.88 21.63 34.26
C ALA A 556 18.57 21.66 32.76
N ALA A 557 17.33 21.97 32.36
CA ALA A 557 16.96 22.10 30.95
C ALA A 557 17.71 23.25 30.25
N ASN A 558 17.81 24.41 30.91
CA ASN A 558 18.46 25.61 30.36
C ASN A 558 19.98 25.47 30.19
N LYS A 559 20.62 24.46 30.81
CA LYS A 559 22.06 24.19 30.63
C LYS A 559 22.41 23.55 29.29
N HIS A 560 21.41 23.01 28.57
CA HIS A 560 21.64 22.29 27.33
C HIS A 560 21.23 23.14 26.14
N GLU A 561 22.18 23.38 25.23
CA GLU A 561 21.94 24.14 24.01
C GLU A 561 20.76 23.56 23.21
N HIS A 562 19.97 24.45 22.62
CA HIS A 562 18.87 24.10 21.72
C HIS A 562 17.75 23.26 22.38
N THR A 563 17.72 23.23 23.72
CA THR A 563 16.60 22.67 24.49
C THR A 563 15.60 23.77 24.75
N CYS A 564 14.35 23.59 24.32
CA CYS A 564 13.27 24.51 24.69
C CYS A 564 12.32 23.84 25.69
N MET A 565 11.95 24.54 26.76
CA MET A 565 10.99 24.06 27.75
C MET A 565 9.90 25.09 28.02
N LEU A 566 8.66 24.74 27.70
CA LEU A 566 7.46 25.51 28.03
C LEU A 566 6.67 24.77 29.11
N LEU A 567 6.55 25.40 30.28
CA LEU A 567 5.85 24.84 31.43
C LEU A 567 4.58 25.65 31.72
N VAL A 568 3.43 25.00 31.68
CA VAL A 568 2.19 25.54 32.23
C VAL A 568 2.14 25.28 33.72
N THR A 569 1.96 26.34 34.52
CA THR A 569 1.96 26.22 35.98
C THR A 569 1.14 27.31 36.68
N HIS A 570 0.62 26.98 37.86
CA HIS A 570 0.02 27.92 38.82
C HIS A 570 1.04 28.46 39.84
N LEU A 571 2.25 27.90 39.89
CA LEU A 571 3.29 28.24 40.87
C LEU A 571 4.35 29.22 40.32
N ALA A 572 4.04 29.96 39.25
CA ALA A 572 5.05 30.73 38.53
C ALA A 572 5.80 31.74 39.42
N LYS A 573 5.11 32.38 40.37
CA LYS A 573 5.75 33.30 41.32
C LYS A 573 6.75 32.59 42.23
N ASP A 574 6.32 31.49 42.84
CA ASP A 574 7.18 30.72 43.75
C ASP A 574 8.37 30.10 43.01
N ILE A 575 8.20 29.72 41.74
CA ILE A 575 9.28 29.20 40.89
C ILE A 575 10.29 30.30 40.57
N MET A 576 9.82 31.51 40.21
CA MET A 576 10.70 32.66 39.97
C MET A 576 11.51 33.03 41.23
N ASP A 577 10.88 32.98 42.40
CA ASP A 577 11.55 33.25 43.68
C ASP A 577 12.58 32.14 44.05
N ALA A 578 12.48 30.97 43.42
CA ALA A 578 13.30 29.80 43.72
C ALA A 578 14.43 29.53 42.70
N THR A 579 14.58 30.35 41.65
CA THR A 579 15.60 30.17 40.60
C THR A 579 16.37 31.46 40.34
N GLU A 580 17.62 31.33 39.88
CA GLU A 580 18.43 32.46 39.41
C GLU A 580 18.29 32.72 37.89
N LEU A 581 17.50 31.90 37.19
CA LEU A 581 17.26 32.07 35.76
C LEU A 581 16.43 33.32 35.47
N ASP A 582 16.79 34.04 34.40
CA ASP A 582 15.94 35.05 33.78
C ASP A 582 14.79 34.37 33.03
N LEU A 583 13.73 34.03 33.77
CA LEU A 583 12.56 33.32 33.24
C LEU A 583 11.56 34.28 32.61
N ARG A 584 11.24 34.02 31.34
CA ARG A 584 10.07 34.61 30.70
C ARG A 584 8.79 33.99 31.27
N VAL A 585 7.85 34.82 31.71
CA VAL A 585 6.50 34.39 32.10
C VAL A 585 5.48 35.01 31.17
N ASP A 586 4.69 34.16 30.53
CA ASP A 586 3.60 34.56 29.66
C ASP A 586 2.24 34.26 30.32
N GLY A 587 1.21 34.99 29.90
CA GLY A 587 -0.09 34.93 30.55
C GLY A 587 -1.25 34.91 29.56
N ILE A 588 -2.24 34.04 29.83
CA ILE A 588 -3.54 34.00 29.16
C ILE A 588 -4.64 34.36 30.19
N GLU A 589 -5.28 35.51 30.03
CA GLU A 589 -6.35 35.96 30.94
C GLU A 589 -7.73 35.96 30.30
N ALA A 590 -8.73 35.61 31.12
CA ALA A 590 -10.12 35.78 30.78
C ALA A 590 -10.55 37.24 31.07
N LYS A 591 -11.18 37.87 30.07
CA LYS A 591 -11.74 39.23 30.19
C LYS A 591 -13.12 39.25 30.85
N GLY A 592 -13.82 38.12 30.90
CA GLY A 592 -15.16 38.02 31.50
C GLY A 592 -15.97 36.83 31.01
N LEU A 593 -17.30 36.93 31.13
CA LEU A 593 -18.26 35.95 30.61
C LEU A 593 -19.10 36.56 29.49
N ASN A 594 -19.39 35.79 28.44
CA ASN A 594 -20.32 36.20 27.38
C ASN A 594 -21.78 35.97 27.82
N GLN A 595 -22.73 36.28 26.93
CA GLN A 595 -24.17 36.11 27.17
C GLN A 595 -24.58 34.65 27.44
N ASN A 596 -23.79 33.68 26.95
CA ASN A 596 -23.99 32.25 27.16
C ASN A 596 -23.26 31.72 28.41
N LEU A 597 -22.69 32.62 29.22
CA LEU A 597 -21.90 32.33 30.41
C LEU A 597 -20.57 31.61 30.11
N GLU A 598 -20.04 31.70 28.91
CA GLU A 598 -18.73 31.14 28.53
C GLU A 598 -17.61 32.16 28.75
N LEU A 599 -16.40 31.70 29.03
CA LEU A 599 -15.26 32.59 29.26
C LEU A 599 -14.88 33.32 27.96
N ILE A 600 -14.79 34.65 28.03
CA ILE A 600 -14.20 35.47 26.97
C ILE A 600 -12.70 35.51 27.26
N VAL A 601 -11.91 34.77 26.49
CA VAL A 601 -10.47 34.67 26.67
C VAL A 601 -9.77 35.15 25.41
N ASP A 602 -8.79 36.04 25.57
CA ASP A 602 -7.82 36.29 24.52
C ASP A 602 -6.77 35.20 24.58
N ARG A 603 -6.85 34.24 23.65
CA ARG A 603 -6.03 33.03 23.68
C ARG A 603 -4.59 33.27 23.19
N ASN A 604 -4.28 34.47 22.70
CA ASN A 604 -2.90 34.86 22.40
C ASN A 604 -2.17 35.19 23.71
N PRO A 605 -1.13 34.43 24.11
CA PRO A 605 -0.43 34.71 25.35
C PRO A 605 0.24 36.08 25.29
N ARG A 606 0.02 36.86 26.35
CA ARG A 606 0.71 38.13 26.55
C ARG A 606 2.12 37.84 27.08
N ARG A 607 3.14 38.35 26.40
CA ARG A 607 4.55 38.20 26.78
C ARG A 607 4.88 38.95 28.06
N ASN A 608 5.77 38.41 28.87
CA ASN A 608 6.27 39.05 30.10
C ASN A 608 5.13 39.53 31.01
N TYR A 609 4.11 38.70 31.15
CA TYR A 609 2.89 39.02 31.87
C TYR A 609 2.44 37.84 32.72
N LEU A 610 2.50 38.01 34.04
CA LEU A 610 2.00 37.04 35.00
C LEU A 610 0.47 37.11 35.06
N ALA A 611 -0.20 36.21 34.35
CA ALA A 611 -1.65 36.13 34.35
C ALA A 611 -2.17 35.50 35.65
N ARG A 612 -3.23 36.07 36.22
CA ARG A 612 -3.89 35.50 37.38
C ARG A 612 -4.91 34.43 36.95
N SER A 613 -5.08 33.41 37.79
CA SER A 613 -6.27 32.58 37.70
C SER A 613 -7.48 33.44 38.05
N THR A 614 -8.58 33.29 37.31
CA THR A 614 -9.83 34.04 37.51
C THR A 614 -10.95 33.13 38.04
N PRO A 615 -10.80 32.49 39.21
CA PRO A 615 -11.82 31.61 39.80
C PRO A 615 -13.14 32.34 40.07
N GLU A 616 -13.10 33.65 40.32
CA GLU A 616 -14.27 34.50 40.50
C GLU A 616 -15.22 34.46 39.29
N LEU A 617 -14.69 34.31 38.07
CA LEU A 617 -15.53 34.16 36.86
C LEU A 617 -16.25 32.81 36.83
N ILE A 618 -15.64 31.76 37.36
CA ILE A 618 -16.27 30.44 37.50
C ILE A 618 -17.39 30.53 38.53
N VAL A 619 -17.13 31.15 39.68
CA VAL A 619 -18.14 31.34 40.73
C VAL A 619 -19.29 32.21 40.21
N LYS A 620 -19.00 33.29 39.48
CA LYS A 620 -20.01 34.14 38.83
C LYS A 620 -20.89 33.37 37.85
N ARG A 621 -20.31 32.45 37.07
CA ARG A 621 -21.08 31.52 36.21
C ARG A 621 -21.97 30.60 37.04
N LEU A 622 -21.47 30.04 38.15
CA LEU A 622 -22.24 29.15 39.02
C LEU A 622 -23.42 29.88 39.67
N VAL A 623 -23.22 31.12 40.13
CA VAL A 623 -24.30 32.01 40.61
C VAL A 623 -25.39 32.19 39.57
N GLN A 624 -25.02 32.44 38.31
CA GLN A 624 -26.00 32.70 37.24
C GLN A 624 -26.73 31.44 36.75
N ARG A 625 -26.21 30.24 37.04
CA ARG A 625 -26.84 28.95 36.69
C ARG A 625 -27.61 28.31 37.83
N ALA A 626 -27.23 28.58 39.08
CA ALA A 626 -27.87 28.03 40.26
C ALA A 626 -29.15 28.78 40.61
N SER A 627 -30.05 28.12 41.35
CA SER A 627 -31.28 28.71 41.88
C SER A 627 -31.48 28.32 43.36
N GLY A 628 -32.27 29.12 44.08
CA GLY A 628 -32.57 28.89 45.49
C GLY A 628 -31.33 28.95 46.40
N SER A 629 -31.29 28.10 47.44
CA SER A 629 -30.23 28.11 48.46
C SER A 629 -28.82 27.89 47.92
N SER A 630 -28.66 27.16 46.81
CA SER A 630 -27.34 26.96 46.18
C SER A 630 -26.81 28.25 45.54
N GLN A 631 -27.69 29.10 45.02
CA GLN A 631 -27.33 30.40 44.46
C GLN A 631 -26.84 31.36 45.55
N GLU A 632 -27.49 31.35 46.72
CA GLU A 632 -27.07 32.14 47.89
C GLU A 632 -25.68 31.74 48.37
N VAL A 633 -25.38 30.44 48.42
CA VAL A 633 -24.04 29.93 48.76
C VAL A 633 -22.99 30.40 47.76
N PHE A 634 -23.23 30.26 46.45
CA PHE A 634 -22.28 30.72 45.44
C PHE A 634 -22.10 32.24 45.45
N ASN A 635 -23.17 33.01 45.72
CA ASN A 635 -23.09 34.46 45.89
C ASN A 635 -22.20 34.84 47.08
N SER A 636 -22.39 34.19 48.22
CA SER A 636 -21.55 34.43 49.41
C SER A 636 -20.08 34.06 49.17
N ILE A 637 -19.81 33.03 48.36
CA ILE A 637 -18.44 32.68 47.95
C ILE A 637 -17.87 33.74 47.00
N LEU A 638 -18.68 34.26 46.07
CA LEU A 638 -18.26 35.29 45.11
C LEU A 638 -17.82 36.58 45.82
N GLU A 639 -18.49 36.97 46.90
CA GLU A 639 -18.14 38.15 47.71
C GLU A 639 -16.78 38.06 48.42
N ARG A 640 -16.15 36.87 48.45
CA ARG A 640 -14.82 36.67 49.08
C ARG A 640 -13.64 36.86 48.14
N PHE A 641 -13.88 37.01 46.84
CA PHE A 641 -12.88 37.35 45.82
C PHE A 641 -12.82 38.87 45.65
#